data_AF-K9GGL3-F1
#
_entry.id   AF-K9GGL3-F1
#
_cell.length_a   1.000
_cell.length_b   1.000
_cell.length_c   1.000
_cell.angle_alpha   90.00
_cell.angle_beta   90.00
_cell.angle_gamma   90.00
#
_symmetry.space_group_name_H-M   'P 1'
#
loop_
_entity.id
_entity.type
_entity.pdbx_description
1 polymer ?
#
loop_
_entity_poly.entity_id
_entity_poly.type
_entity_poly.pdbx_seq_one_letter_code
_entity_poly.pdbx_strand_id
1 'polypeptide(L)'
;MASTDNLLIIGSGALALSTALAFSSRHPATHIIVLSRENTLDSSEASSAVDLRQLRNDCQSSAIPTLEADAKHILREDPELRHCLYTRGEICALVKGDVRSTKILAERRTVLGLDDQKSSSKLLSSPESIRSIITASNAETVETSKLPKSRWQEAVFDPSTAIVDLRQLLLILYRRCQGRSNITFKFGVDIQRPIIEDNVFKGLILNGGSEITAQTAVVTDDLLCHKLFGLSSLMKATGYDATWLKPSDSVLKKYKDIPVLTNLSTGFTVFPPVNGEFKCTLELNDYGDVNVSDAESCAWSLAPKTEREIRRNLAEVLPEAADQPFSRSKLALSVSTEKRTGLIDRHPQLDALFIATLPTTLEPLGISLGTRVVDQIDQAVTSKLCQSLGLSGRFSVAEDTLAFHKPIVVVGAGVFGLSTALHLARRGYKNVTILDREAYDQTGYTSAAASADQNKIIRASYGTQKLYESLAFKALDLWDEWNSDVRNSSDLPDSLFFHDRLWDNCGFLRAGELAGLDPQEKATQDSFPEALKDTQYRLSDESRREDARMNGIPSTKLDPFDRSQRGLGIDGIFDGTGGYVAADKSCSWVLHLCQKLGVRTKLGKQFAFREFIREGSRITGVKTGVEGTAFPADLVIVAAGGWTPSIVPEVADLLQTTAGSVVKIQLPPQNERPDLWKKYSSSEFPCWSWRLTGKKLQGTEVGGIYGFPRTQDGVIKIGFRGTKWTNLAYSNAQGRLISYPETSPIGLPNKAMENIREFCKENMPDLVGLPLSTRLCWYTDSVDSSFLIDRVPGTEGLVVASGGSGHGFKFLPVLGEHVVDVVEKKDTGYTNLFKWRDPSAGGKKARFNTPSDEWPALRQDDMSRSW
;
A
#
# COMPACT_ATOMS: atom_id res chain seq x y z
N MET A 1 1.96 -13.40 47.05
CA MET A 1 0.53 -13.77 46.91
C MET A 1 0.28 -13.97 45.43
N ALA A 2 -0.26 -15.12 45.03
CA ALA A 2 -0.51 -15.45 43.62
C ALA A 2 -1.51 -14.45 43.02
N SER A 3 -1.05 -13.54 42.16
CA SER A 3 -1.95 -12.77 41.30
C SER A 3 -2.28 -13.67 40.11
N THR A 4 -3.44 -14.31 40.15
CA THR A 4 -4.04 -14.93 38.97
C THR A 4 -4.44 -13.79 38.02
N ASP A 5 -3.61 -13.52 37.03
CA ASP A 5 -3.98 -12.55 35.99
C ASP A 5 -5.15 -13.11 35.17
N ASN A 6 -6.17 -12.28 34.98
CA ASN A 6 -7.35 -12.61 34.19
C ASN A 6 -7.25 -11.93 32.82
N LEU A 7 -7.38 -12.72 31.75
CA LEU A 7 -7.60 -12.22 30.39
C LEU A 7 -9.09 -12.26 30.07
N LEU A 8 -9.64 -11.14 29.63
CA LEU A 8 -11.01 -11.07 29.14
C LEU A 8 -11.04 -11.10 27.61
N ILE A 9 -11.79 -12.02 27.03
CA ILE A 9 -12.06 -12.05 25.58
C ILE A 9 -13.54 -11.75 25.39
N ILE A 10 -13.85 -10.64 24.72
CA ILE A 10 -15.20 -10.16 24.50
C ILE A 10 -15.63 -10.55 23.07
N GLY A 11 -16.62 -11.42 22.99
CA GLY A 11 -17.08 -12.09 21.76
C GLY A 11 -16.89 -13.61 21.85
N SER A 12 -17.60 -14.32 20.97
CA SER A 12 -17.61 -15.80 20.96
C SER A 12 -17.57 -16.39 19.55
N GLY A 13 -17.07 -15.62 18.58
CA GLY A 13 -16.82 -16.05 17.19
C GLY A 13 -15.52 -16.84 17.03
N ALA A 14 -15.17 -17.18 15.78
CA ALA A 14 -14.03 -18.04 15.48
C ALA A 14 -12.70 -17.44 15.93
N LEU A 15 -12.55 -16.12 15.77
CA LEU A 15 -11.38 -15.38 16.24
C LEU A 15 -11.27 -15.43 17.77
N ALA A 16 -12.37 -15.18 18.50
CA ALA A 16 -12.40 -15.23 19.95
C ALA A 16 -11.95 -16.59 20.50
N LEU A 17 -12.53 -17.68 19.98
CA LEU A 17 -12.22 -19.03 20.42
C LEU A 17 -10.80 -19.46 20.02
N SER A 18 -10.35 -19.10 18.81
CA SER A 18 -8.98 -19.35 18.37
C SER A 18 -7.96 -18.60 19.23
N THR A 19 -8.21 -17.32 19.55
CA THR A 19 -7.40 -16.52 20.49
C THR A 19 -7.38 -17.16 21.87
N ALA A 20 -8.53 -17.62 22.40
CA ALA A 20 -8.59 -18.28 23.70
C ALA A 20 -7.74 -19.56 23.75
N LEU A 21 -7.81 -20.40 22.70
CA LEU A 21 -7.01 -21.62 22.58
C LEU A 21 -5.52 -21.34 22.48
N ALA A 22 -5.14 -20.37 21.64
CA ALA A 22 -3.75 -19.94 21.47
C ALA A 22 -3.20 -19.39 22.79
N PHE A 23 -3.96 -18.53 23.48
CA PHE A 23 -3.55 -17.90 24.72
C PHE A 23 -3.45 -18.93 25.84
N SER A 24 -4.44 -19.81 26.00
CA SER A 24 -4.41 -20.91 26.99
C SER A 24 -3.19 -21.81 26.81
N SER A 25 -2.82 -22.09 25.57
CA SER A 25 -1.67 -22.95 25.26
C SER A 25 -0.33 -22.28 25.60
N ARG A 26 -0.22 -20.96 25.44
CA ARG A 26 1.02 -20.21 25.74
C ARG A 26 1.13 -19.78 27.20
N HIS A 27 0.00 -19.45 27.82
CA HIS A 27 -0.10 -18.91 29.17
C HIS A 27 -1.03 -19.77 30.04
N PRO A 28 -0.62 -21.00 30.38
CA PRO A 28 -1.46 -21.94 31.12
C PRO A 28 -1.81 -21.48 32.55
N ALA A 29 -1.04 -20.51 33.10
CA ALA A 29 -1.26 -19.95 34.43
C ALA A 29 -2.29 -18.80 34.45
N THR A 30 -2.62 -18.21 33.31
CA THR A 30 -3.59 -17.11 33.19
C THR A 30 -5.00 -17.68 33.10
N HIS A 31 -5.93 -17.10 33.85
CA HIS A 31 -7.34 -17.46 33.74
C HIS A 31 -8.00 -16.65 32.63
N ILE A 32 -8.64 -17.32 31.68
CA ILE A 32 -9.23 -16.70 30.49
C ILE A 32 -10.75 -16.73 30.63
N ILE A 33 -11.37 -15.55 30.60
CA ILE A 33 -12.82 -15.40 30.64
C ILE A 33 -13.28 -15.01 29.24
N VAL A 34 -13.98 -15.91 28.56
CA VAL A 34 -14.63 -15.62 27.28
C VAL A 34 -16.06 -15.20 27.55
N LEU A 35 -16.42 -14.00 27.12
CA LEU A 35 -17.67 -13.34 27.45
C LEU A 35 -18.44 -12.94 26.20
N SER A 36 -19.73 -13.22 26.14
CA SER A 36 -20.59 -12.80 25.02
C SER A 36 -22.03 -12.57 25.47
N ARG A 37 -22.71 -11.61 24.83
CA ARG A 37 -24.14 -11.33 25.08
C ARG A 37 -25.00 -12.52 24.70
N GLU A 38 -24.66 -13.20 23.62
CA GLU A 38 -25.42 -14.34 23.11
C GLU A 38 -24.60 -15.61 23.25
N ASN A 39 -25.28 -16.71 23.60
CA ASN A 39 -24.67 -18.02 23.47
C ASN A 39 -24.65 -18.38 21.98
N THR A 40 -23.53 -18.10 21.31
CA THR A 40 -23.32 -18.40 19.88
C THR A 40 -23.43 -19.89 19.54
N LEU A 41 -23.53 -20.77 20.54
CA LEU A 41 -23.54 -22.22 20.37
C LEU A 41 -24.94 -22.82 20.51
N ASP A 42 -25.82 -22.18 21.28
CA ASP A 42 -27.19 -22.67 21.56
C ASP A 42 -28.30 -21.81 20.95
N SER A 43 -28.05 -20.53 20.68
CA SER A 43 -29.14 -19.65 20.25
C SER A 43 -29.37 -19.73 18.74
N SER A 44 -30.62 -19.95 18.35
CA SER A 44 -31.14 -19.61 17.02
C SER A 44 -31.00 -18.12 16.70
N GLU A 45 -30.60 -17.31 17.69
CA GLU A 45 -30.62 -15.84 17.69
C GLU A 45 -29.23 -15.20 17.63
N ALA A 46 -28.14 -15.95 17.82
CA ALA A 46 -26.77 -15.42 17.83
C ALA A 46 -26.44 -14.51 16.63
N SER A 47 -25.76 -13.39 16.88
CA SER A 47 -25.44 -12.30 15.94
C SER A 47 -24.51 -12.73 14.81
N SER A 48 -24.02 -13.97 14.79
CA SER A 48 -23.57 -14.62 13.57
C SER A 48 -24.75 -15.27 12.84
N ALA A 49 -25.35 -14.51 11.93
CA ALA A 49 -26.28 -14.99 10.89
C ALA A 49 -25.65 -16.01 9.89
N VAL A 50 -24.90 -17.01 10.36
CA VAL A 50 -23.82 -17.62 9.57
C VAL A 50 -23.62 -19.11 9.82
N ASP A 51 -24.43 -19.95 9.19
CA ASP A 51 -24.06 -21.36 9.05
C ASP A 51 -22.94 -21.53 8.00
N LEU A 52 -22.99 -20.81 6.87
CA LEU A 52 -22.05 -20.98 5.74
C LEU A 52 -21.34 -19.68 5.31
N ARG A 53 -20.04 -19.77 5.01
CA ARG A 53 -19.20 -18.70 4.46
C ARG A 53 -18.24 -19.17 3.39
N GLN A 54 -17.84 -18.27 2.50
CA GLN A 54 -16.83 -18.53 1.48
C GLN A 54 -15.42 -18.22 2.00
N LEU A 55 -14.44 -19.03 1.61
CA LEU A 55 -13.02 -18.71 1.57
C LEU A 55 -12.59 -18.64 0.11
N ARG A 56 -12.33 -17.44 -0.37
CA ARG A 56 -12.03 -17.17 -1.79
C ARG A 56 -10.51 -17.18 -1.99
N ASN A 57 -10.06 -16.88 -3.20
CA ASN A 57 -8.63 -16.69 -3.52
C ASN A 57 -8.44 -15.42 -4.37
N ASP A 58 -9.50 -14.64 -4.57
CA ASP A 58 -9.56 -13.58 -5.58
C ASP A 58 -9.64 -12.16 -4.98
N CYS A 59 -9.21 -12.01 -3.72
CA CYS A 59 -9.15 -10.71 -3.05
C CYS A 59 -7.86 -9.95 -3.41
N GLN A 60 -7.99 -8.66 -3.78
CA GLN A 60 -6.85 -7.80 -4.19
C GLN A 60 -5.93 -7.35 -3.03
N SER A 61 -6.33 -7.54 -1.76
CA SER A 61 -5.46 -7.23 -0.63
C SER A 61 -4.26 -8.19 -0.62
N SER A 62 -3.04 -7.69 -0.48
CA SER A 62 -1.83 -8.53 -0.44
C SER A 62 -1.77 -9.50 0.74
N ALA A 63 -2.59 -9.30 1.79
CA ALA A 63 -2.60 -10.13 2.99
C ALA A 63 -3.73 -11.18 3.03
N ILE A 64 -4.89 -10.90 2.42
CA ILE A 64 -6.10 -11.74 2.53
C ILE A 64 -5.92 -13.12 1.85
N PRO A 65 -5.39 -13.24 0.62
CA PRO A 65 -5.18 -14.54 -0.02
C PRO A 65 -4.28 -15.47 0.80
N THR A 66 -3.25 -14.93 1.45
CA THR A 66 -2.38 -15.68 2.36
C THR A 66 -3.16 -16.18 3.58
N LEU A 67 -3.99 -15.32 4.19
CA LEU A 67 -4.83 -15.71 5.33
C LEU A 67 -5.89 -16.75 4.96
N GLU A 68 -6.50 -16.63 3.76
CA GLU A 68 -7.44 -17.60 3.22
C GLU A 68 -6.75 -18.94 2.95
N ALA A 69 -5.52 -18.92 2.43
CA ALA A 69 -4.70 -20.13 2.26
C ALA A 69 -4.35 -20.79 3.60
N ASP A 70 -3.93 -20.00 4.60
CA ASP A 70 -3.65 -20.48 5.97
C ASP A 70 -4.89 -21.12 6.59
N ALA A 71 -6.05 -20.47 6.50
CA ALA A 71 -7.30 -20.99 7.02
C ALA A 71 -7.72 -22.28 6.30
N LYS A 72 -7.63 -22.34 4.96
CA LYS A 72 -7.88 -23.56 4.18
C LYS A 72 -6.92 -24.68 4.58
N HIS A 73 -5.65 -24.38 4.84
CA HIS A 73 -4.67 -25.37 5.28
C HIS A 73 -5.01 -25.92 6.67
N ILE A 74 -5.26 -25.05 7.67
CA ILE A 74 -5.63 -25.48 9.02
C ILE A 74 -6.89 -26.35 9.00
N LEU A 75 -7.91 -25.93 8.25
CA LEU A 75 -9.16 -26.70 8.13
C LEU A 75 -8.92 -28.06 7.47
N ARG A 76 -8.05 -28.16 6.46
CA ARG A 76 -7.78 -29.44 5.76
C ARG A 76 -6.98 -30.44 6.59
N GLU A 77 -5.94 -29.96 7.27
CA GLU A 77 -5.00 -30.83 7.99
C GLU A 77 -5.57 -31.31 9.33
N ASP A 78 -6.47 -30.54 9.95
CA ASP A 78 -7.07 -30.92 11.22
C ASP A 78 -8.19 -31.96 11.02
N PRO A 79 -8.09 -33.17 11.63
CA PRO A 79 -9.03 -34.26 11.40
C PRO A 79 -10.48 -33.96 11.79
N GLU A 80 -10.71 -33.06 12.75
CA GLU A 80 -12.06 -32.66 13.16
C GLU A 80 -12.55 -31.50 12.30
N LEU A 81 -11.70 -30.50 12.02
CA LEU A 81 -12.10 -29.30 11.29
C LEU A 81 -12.29 -29.53 9.79
N ARG A 82 -11.68 -30.55 9.20
CA ARG A 82 -11.84 -30.86 7.76
C ARG A 82 -13.29 -31.13 7.37
N HIS A 83 -14.11 -31.56 8.32
CA HIS A 83 -15.54 -31.79 8.10
C HIS A 83 -16.35 -30.49 7.96
N CYS A 84 -15.78 -29.35 8.35
CA CYS A 84 -16.37 -28.04 8.17
C CYS A 84 -16.11 -27.46 6.77
N LEU A 85 -15.22 -28.04 5.97
CA LEU A 85 -14.78 -27.46 4.69
C LEU A 85 -15.42 -28.18 3.48
N TYR A 86 -16.13 -27.43 2.64
CA TYR A 86 -16.70 -27.92 1.38
C TYR A 86 -16.01 -27.27 0.18
N THR A 87 -15.35 -28.05 -0.65
CA THR A 87 -14.66 -27.56 -1.85
C THR A 87 -15.49 -27.81 -3.10
N ARG A 88 -16.52 -26.99 -3.31
CA ARG A 88 -17.43 -27.07 -4.48
C ARG A 88 -17.21 -25.94 -5.49
N GLY A 89 -16.36 -24.96 -5.19
CA GLY A 89 -16.10 -23.80 -6.04
C GLY A 89 -17.21 -22.74 -5.97
N GLU A 90 -17.03 -21.67 -6.74
CA GLU A 90 -17.98 -20.57 -6.92
C GLU A 90 -18.22 -20.32 -8.42
N ILE A 91 -19.47 -20.08 -8.79
CA ILE A 91 -19.82 -19.36 -10.03
C ILE A 91 -20.14 -17.94 -9.65
N CYS A 92 -19.34 -17.00 -10.15
CA CYS A 92 -19.55 -15.57 -9.98
C CYS A 92 -19.99 -14.95 -11.30
N ALA A 93 -21.25 -14.54 -11.37
CA ALA A 93 -21.90 -14.00 -12.55
C ALA A 93 -22.18 -12.50 -12.46
N LEU A 94 -22.49 -11.91 -13.62
CA LEU A 94 -22.97 -10.54 -13.75
C LEU A 94 -24.15 -10.43 -14.72
N VAL A 95 -24.82 -9.28 -14.64
CA VAL A 95 -25.79 -8.84 -15.62
C VAL A 95 -25.08 -8.03 -16.70
N LYS A 96 -25.27 -8.41 -17.97
CA LYS A 96 -24.61 -7.76 -19.11
C LYS A 96 -24.87 -6.24 -19.10
N GLY A 97 -23.80 -5.45 -19.19
CA GLY A 97 -23.86 -3.99 -19.22
C GLY A 97 -23.78 -3.33 -17.84
N ASP A 98 -23.70 -4.09 -16.75
CA ASP A 98 -23.46 -3.53 -15.41
C ASP A 98 -21.97 -3.18 -15.21
N VAL A 99 -21.62 -1.92 -15.45
CA VAL A 99 -20.25 -1.39 -15.45
C VAL A 99 -19.47 -1.77 -14.18
N ARG A 100 -20.12 -1.69 -13.01
CA ARG A 100 -19.48 -2.00 -11.72
C ARG A 100 -19.09 -3.47 -11.63
N SER A 101 -20.02 -4.38 -11.90
CA SER A 101 -19.73 -5.82 -11.82
C SER A 101 -18.82 -6.31 -12.94
N THR A 102 -18.86 -5.68 -14.11
CA THR A 102 -17.90 -5.95 -15.19
C THR A 102 -16.47 -5.66 -14.76
N LYS A 103 -16.24 -4.53 -14.06
CA LYS A 103 -14.92 -4.19 -13.51
C LYS A 103 -14.48 -5.24 -12.47
N ILE A 104 -15.34 -5.59 -11.51
CA ILE A 104 -15.03 -6.58 -10.46
C ILE A 104 -14.74 -7.96 -11.09
N LEU A 105 -15.51 -8.38 -12.09
CA LEU A 105 -15.28 -9.66 -12.75
C LEU A 105 -14.00 -9.67 -13.59
N ALA A 106 -13.66 -8.55 -14.23
CA ALA A 106 -12.39 -8.40 -14.95
C ALA A 106 -11.19 -8.52 -14.00
N GLU A 107 -11.25 -7.84 -12.84
CA GLU A 107 -10.24 -7.96 -11.78
C GLU A 107 -10.10 -9.40 -11.28
N ARG A 108 -11.21 -10.10 -11.04
CA ARG A 108 -11.21 -11.52 -10.65
C ARG A 108 -10.56 -12.42 -11.71
N ARG A 109 -10.74 -12.14 -13.00
CA ARG A 109 -10.10 -12.92 -14.09
C ARG A 109 -8.59 -12.82 -14.03
N THR A 110 -8.07 -11.61 -13.80
CA THR A 110 -6.64 -11.36 -13.66
C THR A 110 -6.07 -12.12 -12.47
N VAL A 111 -6.71 -12.05 -11.29
CA VAL A 111 -6.22 -12.75 -10.08
C VAL A 111 -6.25 -14.27 -10.25
N LEU A 112 -7.28 -14.80 -10.91
CA LEU A 112 -7.41 -16.24 -11.17
C LEU A 112 -6.56 -16.73 -12.36
N GLY A 113 -5.82 -15.85 -13.05
CA GLY A 113 -4.96 -16.20 -14.18
C GLY A 113 -5.73 -16.79 -15.37
N LEU A 114 -6.98 -16.39 -15.56
CA LEU A 114 -7.84 -16.90 -16.64
C LEU A 114 -7.33 -16.56 -18.03
N ASP A 115 -6.50 -15.51 -18.14
CA ASP A 115 -5.91 -15.06 -19.41
C ASP A 115 -4.66 -15.88 -19.82
N ASP A 116 -4.08 -16.66 -18.89
CA ASP A 116 -2.79 -17.37 -19.09
C ASP A 116 -2.91 -18.85 -19.49
N GLN A 117 -4.12 -19.33 -19.83
CA GLN A 117 -4.45 -20.74 -20.20
C GLN A 117 -4.01 -21.85 -19.21
N LYS A 118 -3.41 -21.51 -18.06
CA LYS A 118 -2.97 -22.45 -17.01
C LYS A 118 -3.92 -22.51 -15.80
N SER A 119 -5.03 -21.77 -15.82
CA SER A 119 -5.97 -21.72 -14.70
C SER A 119 -6.90 -22.92 -14.66
N SER A 120 -7.23 -23.38 -13.44
CA SER A 120 -8.31 -24.36 -13.21
C SER A 120 -9.70 -23.71 -13.27
N SER A 121 -9.77 -22.37 -13.27
CA SER A 121 -11.00 -21.59 -13.41
C SER A 121 -11.50 -21.57 -14.85
N LYS A 122 -12.80 -21.30 -15.05
CA LYS A 122 -13.43 -21.25 -16.39
C LYS A 122 -14.25 -19.99 -16.58
N LEU A 123 -14.13 -19.38 -17.76
CA LEU A 123 -15.06 -18.35 -18.22
C LEU A 123 -16.32 -19.00 -18.78
N LEU A 124 -17.49 -18.52 -18.33
CA LEU A 124 -18.81 -18.97 -18.74
C LEU A 124 -19.52 -17.82 -19.46
N SER A 125 -19.52 -17.84 -20.79
CA SER A 125 -19.94 -16.71 -21.63
C SER A 125 -21.43 -16.73 -22.02
N SER A 126 -22.21 -17.68 -21.50
CA SER A 126 -23.64 -17.74 -21.76
C SER A 126 -24.43 -18.36 -20.58
N PRO A 127 -25.74 -18.07 -20.46
CA PRO A 127 -26.60 -18.72 -19.49
C PRO A 127 -26.56 -20.26 -19.54
N GLU A 128 -26.43 -20.83 -20.74
CA GLU A 128 -26.34 -22.28 -20.95
C GLU A 128 -25.03 -22.85 -20.38
N SER A 129 -23.91 -22.12 -20.53
CA SER A 129 -22.62 -22.52 -19.95
C SER A 129 -22.60 -22.43 -18.41
N ILE A 130 -23.37 -21.50 -17.83
CA ILE A 130 -23.59 -21.40 -16.38
C ILE A 130 -24.40 -22.60 -15.91
N ARG A 131 -25.53 -22.87 -16.58
CA ARG A 131 -26.41 -23.99 -16.25
C ARG A 131 -25.70 -25.32 -16.40
N SER A 132 -24.83 -25.51 -17.38
CA SER A 132 -24.12 -26.77 -17.57
C SER A 132 -23.24 -27.13 -16.38
N ILE A 133 -22.61 -26.16 -15.69
CA ILE A 133 -21.87 -26.42 -14.44
C ILE A 133 -22.82 -26.75 -13.28
N ILE A 134 -23.96 -26.06 -13.19
CA ILE A 134 -24.99 -26.31 -12.15
C ILE A 134 -25.63 -27.70 -12.33
N THR A 135 -25.84 -28.14 -13.57
CA THR A 135 -26.49 -29.41 -13.91
C THR A 135 -25.52 -30.56 -14.12
N ALA A 136 -24.23 -30.32 -14.36
CA ALA A 136 -23.22 -31.39 -14.52
C ALA A 136 -23.11 -32.30 -13.29
N SER A 137 -23.60 -31.85 -12.13
CA SER A 137 -23.74 -32.63 -10.89
C SER A 137 -24.99 -33.53 -10.85
N ASN A 138 -25.90 -33.45 -11.83
CA ASN A 138 -27.06 -34.34 -12.00
C ASN A 138 -27.13 -34.93 -13.41
N ALA A 139 -27.28 -36.25 -13.49
CA ALA A 139 -27.34 -36.99 -14.74
C ALA A 139 -28.61 -36.77 -15.61
N GLU A 140 -29.46 -35.77 -15.29
CA GLU A 140 -30.71 -35.52 -16.03
C GLU A 140 -30.62 -34.26 -16.88
N THR A 141 -30.77 -34.44 -18.20
CA THR A 141 -30.87 -33.37 -19.20
C THR A 141 -32.17 -32.59 -19.02
N VAL A 142 -32.07 -31.36 -18.51
CA VAL A 142 -33.19 -30.41 -18.49
C VAL A 142 -33.35 -29.81 -19.90
N GLU A 143 -34.55 -29.87 -20.48
CA GLU A 143 -34.89 -29.16 -21.73
C GLU A 143 -34.73 -27.64 -21.53
N THR A 144 -33.67 -27.06 -22.09
CA THR A 144 -33.32 -25.63 -21.94
C THR A 144 -34.35 -24.66 -22.54
N SER A 145 -35.23 -25.14 -23.42
CA SER A 145 -36.21 -24.34 -24.17
C SER A 145 -37.43 -23.86 -23.36
N LYS A 146 -37.64 -24.36 -22.13
CA LYS A 146 -38.78 -24.01 -21.26
C LYS A 146 -38.43 -23.11 -20.06
N LEU A 147 -37.16 -22.76 -19.89
CA LEU A 147 -36.69 -22.00 -18.73
C LEU A 147 -36.78 -20.48 -18.97
N PRO A 148 -37.05 -19.67 -17.93
CA PRO A 148 -37.11 -18.21 -18.05
C PRO A 148 -35.75 -17.63 -18.51
N LYS A 149 -35.83 -16.48 -19.18
CA LYS A 149 -34.64 -15.69 -19.56
C LYS A 149 -33.87 -15.30 -18.30
N SER A 150 -32.59 -15.72 -18.22
CA SER A 150 -31.72 -15.42 -17.09
C SER A 150 -30.98 -14.11 -17.28
N ARG A 151 -30.84 -13.30 -16.23
CA ARG A 151 -29.96 -12.12 -16.25
C ARG A 151 -28.50 -12.49 -16.02
N TRP A 152 -28.21 -13.74 -15.67
CA TRP A 152 -26.87 -14.28 -15.51
C TRP A 152 -26.28 -14.56 -16.89
N GLN A 153 -25.62 -13.57 -17.47
CA GLN A 153 -25.21 -13.59 -18.88
C GLN A 153 -23.76 -13.99 -19.08
N GLU A 154 -22.91 -13.63 -18.12
CA GLU A 154 -21.47 -13.92 -18.12
C GLU A 154 -21.03 -14.24 -16.69
N ALA A 155 -20.17 -15.23 -16.52
CA ALA A 155 -19.67 -15.65 -15.22
C ALA A 155 -18.26 -16.23 -15.25
N VAL A 156 -17.62 -16.28 -14.09
CA VAL A 156 -16.39 -17.02 -13.84
C VAL A 156 -16.69 -18.17 -12.88
N PHE A 157 -16.28 -19.38 -13.23
CA PHE A 157 -16.25 -20.50 -12.31
C PHE A 157 -14.84 -20.66 -11.72
N ASP A 158 -14.71 -20.52 -10.40
CA ASP A 158 -13.48 -20.76 -9.65
C ASP A 158 -13.63 -22.03 -8.78
N PRO A 159 -12.93 -23.13 -9.11
CA PRO A 159 -12.98 -24.35 -8.30
C PRO A 159 -12.22 -24.25 -6.97
N SER A 160 -11.40 -23.21 -6.78
CA SER A 160 -10.55 -23.05 -5.58
C SER A 160 -11.26 -22.39 -4.40
N THR A 161 -12.43 -21.79 -4.64
CA THR A 161 -13.31 -21.28 -3.61
C THR A 161 -13.88 -22.42 -2.76
N ALA A 162 -13.80 -22.26 -1.45
CA ALA A 162 -14.31 -23.23 -0.47
C ALA A 162 -15.41 -22.60 0.38
N ILE A 163 -16.27 -23.44 0.95
CA ILE A 163 -17.31 -23.05 1.89
C ILE A 163 -16.94 -23.62 3.25
N VAL A 164 -17.13 -22.84 4.31
CA VAL A 164 -16.93 -23.25 5.69
C VAL A 164 -18.28 -23.31 6.39
N ASP A 165 -18.63 -24.47 6.95
CA ASP A 165 -19.66 -24.60 7.98
C ASP A 165 -19.12 -24.01 9.29
N LEU A 166 -19.43 -22.73 9.47
CA LEU A 166 -18.93 -21.94 10.57
C LEU A 166 -19.53 -22.41 11.89
N ARG A 167 -20.77 -22.88 11.90
CA ARG A 167 -21.42 -23.42 13.11
C ARG A 167 -20.66 -24.63 13.63
N GLN A 168 -20.34 -25.58 12.76
CA GLN A 168 -19.56 -26.76 13.15
C GLN A 168 -18.14 -26.37 13.59
N LEU A 169 -17.51 -25.43 12.89
CA LEU A 169 -16.20 -24.89 13.28
C LEU A 169 -16.24 -24.31 14.71
N LEU A 170 -17.22 -23.45 15.02
CA LEU A 170 -17.39 -22.86 16.34
C LEU A 170 -17.64 -23.92 17.42
N LEU A 171 -18.48 -24.91 17.15
CA LEU A 171 -18.75 -26.02 18.09
C LEU A 171 -17.48 -26.84 18.39
N ILE A 172 -16.63 -27.08 17.40
CA ILE A 172 -15.35 -27.78 17.61
C ILE A 172 -14.40 -26.91 18.44
N LEU A 173 -14.22 -25.64 18.09
CA LEU A 173 -13.35 -24.73 18.84
C LEU A 173 -13.82 -24.54 20.28
N TYR A 174 -15.12 -24.40 20.48
CA TYR A 174 -15.71 -24.28 21.81
C TYR A 174 -15.45 -25.52 22.66
N ARG A 175 -15.69 -26.73 22.13
CA ARG A 175 -15.36 -27.98 22.83
C ARG A 175 -13.87 -28.07 23.19
N ARG A 176 -12.99 -27.65 22.30
CA ARG A 176 -11.55 -27.57 22.58
C ARG A 176 -11.23 -26.59 23.71
N CYS A 177 -11.92 -25.44 23.74
CA CYS A 177 -11.79 -24.48 24.84
C CYS A 177 -12.30 -25.06 26.16
N GLN A 178 -13.44 -25.76 26.17
CA GLN A 178 -13.97 -26.43 27.35
C GLN A 178 -13.02 -27.50 27.90
N GLY A 179 -12.22 -28.11 27.03
CA GLY A 179 -11.16 -29.04 27.42
C GLY A 179 -9.98 -28.38 28.16
N ARG A 180 -9.94 -27.05 28.30
CA ARG A 180 -8.90 -26.32 29.01
C ARG A 180 -9.39 -25.87 30.38
N SER A 181 -8.69 -26.28 31.43
CA SER A 181 -9.04 -25.94 32.82
C SER A 181 -8.93 -24.45 33.15
N ASN A 182 -8.18 -23.68 32.36
CA ASN A 182 -7.97 -22.24 32.57
C ASN A 182 -8.87 -21.34 31.71
N ILE A 183 -9.83 -21.90 30.95
CA ILE A 183 -10.82 -21.13 30.18
C ILE A 183 -12.18 -21.24 30.84
N THR A 184 -12.88 -20.12 31.02
CA THR A 184 -14.25 -20.06 31.53
C THR A 184 -15.13 -19.22 30.62
N PHE A 185 -16.35 -19.68 30.40
CA PHE A 185 -17.33 -19.01 29.56
C PHE A 185 -18.39 -18.30 30.39
N LYS A 186 -18.74 -17.08 30.00
CA LYS A 186 -19.89 -16.32 30.50
C LYS A 186 -20.73 -15.84 29.33
N PHE A 187 -21.85 -16.53 29.08
CA PHE A 187 -22.81 -16.18 28.03
C PHE A 187 -24.05 -15.51 28.63
N GLY A 188 -24.85 -14.82 27.81
CA GLY A 188 -26.10 -14.19 28.26
C GLY A 188 -25.86 -12.92 29.06
N VAL A 189 -24.68 -12.31 28.92
CA VAL A 189 -24.24 -11.16 29.72
C VAL A 189 -24.13 -9.94 28.84
N ASP A 190 -24.95 -8.93 29.14
CA ASP A 190 -24.95 -7.68 28.40
C ASP A 190 -23.99 -6.70 29.08
N ILE A 191 -23.14 -6.05 28.29
CA ILE A 191 -22.09 -5.17 28.79
C ILE A 191 -22.64 -3.75 28.83
N GLN A 192 -22.67 -3.16 30.02
CA GLN A 192 -23.12 -1.77 30.19
C GLN A 192 -22.02 -0.80 29.73
N ARG A 193 -20.82 -0.93 30.29
CA ARG A 193 -19.66 -0.07 29.99
C ARG A 193 -18.34 -0.69 30.47
N PRO A 194 -17.20 -0.30 29.88
CA PRO A 194 -15.90 -0.63 30.45
C PRO A 194 -15.63 0.14 31.75
N ILE A 195 -14.81 -0.46 32.62
CA ILE A 195 -14.21 0.17 33.79
C ILE A 195 -12.83 0.67 33.35
N ILE A 196 -12.68 1.98 33.30
CA ILE A 196 -11.46 2.67 32.86
C ILE A 196 -11.06 3.64 33.95
N GLU A 197 -9.81 3.53 34.41
CA GLU A 197 -9.19 4.42 35.39
C GLU A 197 -7.84 4.86 34.85
N ASP A 198 -7.58 6.18 34.78
CA ASP A 198 -6.34 6.75 34.25
C ASP A 198 -5.91 6.16 32.89
N ASN A 199 -6.87 6.02 31.96
CA ASN A 199 -6.70 5.40 30.64
C ASN A 199 -6.29 3.92 30.66
N VAL A 200 -6.40 3.24 31.80
CA VAL A 200 -6.13 1.80 31.93
C VAL A 200 -7.46 1.05 32.01
N PHE A 201 -7.60 0.02 31.17
CA PHE A 201 -8.71 -0.91 31.28
C PHE A 201 -8.58 -1.77 32.55
N LYS A 202 -9.65 -1.84 33.35
CA LYS A 202 -9.68 -2.61 34.61
C LYS A 202 -10.73 -3.72 34.62
N GLY A 203 -11.66 -3.70 33.67
CA GLY A 203 -12.78 -4.62 33.67
C GLY A 203 -14.01 -4.09 32.96
N LEU A 204 -15.15 -4.72 33.21
CA LEU A 204 -16.46 -4.38 32.67
C LEU A 204 -17.50 -4.28 33.78
N ILE A 205 -18.46 -3.39 33.60
CA ILE A 205 -19.74 -3.40 34.31
C ILE A 205 -20.78 -4.04 33.40
N LEU A 206 -21.47 -5.05 33.92
CA LEU A 206 -22.56 -5.73 33.23
C LEU A 206 -23.90 -5.05 33.54
N ASN A 207 -24.87 -5.19 32.64
CA ASN A 207 -26.25 -4.79 32.89
C ASN A 207 -26.78 -5.54 34.13
N GLY A 208 -27.31 -4.78 35.10
CA GLY A 208 -27.63 -5.27 36.45
C GLY A 208 -26.57 -4.93 37.52
N GLY A 209 -25.47 -4.27 37.15
CA GLY A 209 -24.51 -3.66 38.08
C GLY A 209 -23.42 -4.58 38.64
N SER A 210 -23.31 -5.81 38.12
CA SER A 210 -22.21 -6.72 38.48
C SER A 210 -20.94 -6.40 37.71
N GLU A 211 -19.78 -6.62 38.32
CA GLU A 211 -18.47 -6.26 37.76
C GLU A 211 -17.64 -7.50 37.41
N ILE A 212 -16.86 -7.41 36.33
CA ILE A 212 -15.82 -8.37 35.97
C ILE A 212 -14.50 -7.63 35.87
N THR A 213 -13.54 -7.98 36.72
CA THR A 213 -12.20 -7.39 36.72
C THR A 213 -11.23 -8.21 35.88
N ALA A 214 -10.45 -7.53 35.03
CA ALA A 214 -9.39 -8.14 34.21
C ALA A 214 -8.26 -7.14 33.94
N GLN A 215 -7.01 -7.60 33.93
CA GLN A 215 -5.85 -6.75 33.63
C GLN A 215 -5.66 -6.53 32.13
N THR A 216 -6.25 -7.36 31.28
CA THR A 216 -6.17 -7.25 29.82
C THR A 216 -7.49 -7.69 29.19
N ALA A 217 -7.92 -7.00 28.14
CA ALA A 217 -9.07 -7.39 27.36
C ALA A 217 -8.79 -7.42 25.86
N VAL A 218 -9.40 -8.38 25.16
CA VAL A 218 -9.42 -8.48 23.71
C VAL A 218 -10.88 -8.37 23.24
N VAL A 219 -11.19 -7.35 22.45
CA VAL A 219 -12.51 -7.14 21.87
C VAL A 219 -12.53 -7.74 20.48
N THR A 220 -13.28 -8.83 20.32
CA THR A 220 -13.45 -9.52 19.04
C THR A 220 -14.84 -9.36 18.44
N ASP A 221 -15.82 -8.97 19.26
CA ASP A 221 -17.16 -8.62 18.84
C ASP A 221 -17.15 -7.24 18.15
N ASP A 222 -17.44 -7.23 16.85
CA ASP A 222 -17.30 -6.07 15.97
C ASP A 222 -18.37 -5.00 16.22
N LEU A 223 -19.61 -5.42 16.51
CA LEU A 223 -20.73 -4.54 16.88
C LEU A 223 -20.51 -3.87 18.24
N LEU A 224 -20.05 -4.64 19.23
CA LEU A 224 -19.80 -4.14 20.57
C LEU A 224 -18.56 -3.22 20.59
N CYS A 225 -17.56 -3.54 19.78
CA CYS A 225 -16.40 -2.70 19.52
C CYS A 225 -16.81 -1.31 19.01
N HIS A 226 -17.72 -1.28 18.03
CA HIS A 226 -18.28 -0.05 17.48
C HIS A 226 -19.07 0.76 18.53
N LYS A 227 -19.86 0.09 19.39
CA LYS A 227 -20.70 0.76 20.41
C LYS A 227 -19.94 1.29 21.62
N LEU A 228 -19.01 0.52 22.20
CA LEU A 228 -18.51 0.77 23.56
C LEU A 228 -17.09 1.36 23.61
N PHE A 229 -16.31 1.25 22.55
CA PHE A 229 -14.88 1.60 22.57
C PHE A 229 -14.52 2.76 21.63
N GLY A 230 -15.48 3.54 21.16
CA GLY A 230 -15.21 4.83 20.51
C GLY A 230 -14.56 4.77 19.13
N LEU A 231 -14.87 3.73 18.34
CA LEU A 231 -14.25 3.47 17.02
C LEU A 231 -15.20 3.76 15.84
N SER A 232 -16.27 4.51 16.07
CA SER A 232 -17.27 4.85 15.05
C SER A 232 -16.71 5.68 13.88
N SER A 233 -15.60 6.40 14.08
CA SER A 233 -14.89 7.10 13.00
C SER A 233 -14.03 6.18 12.13
N LEU A 234 -13.70 4.99 12.61
CA LEU A 234 -12.81 4.04 11.92
C LEU A 234 -13.57 2.87 11.29
N MET A 235 -14.76 2.55 11.80
CA MET A 235 -15.54 1.41 11.34
C MET A 235 -17.02 1.78 11.18
N LYS A 236 -17.63 1.28 10.10
CA LYS A 236 -19.04 1.50 9.76
C LYS A 236 -19.82 0.21 9.96
N ALA A 237 -21.00 0.31 10.58
CA ALA A 237 -21.94 -0.79 10.68
C ALA A 237 -22.77 -0.88 9.39
N THR A 238 -22.76 -2.05 8.77
CA THR A 238 -23.56 -2.36 7.58
C THR A 238 -24.41 -3.60 7.83
N GLY A 239 -25.44 -3.79 7.00
CA GLY A 239 -26.34 -4.93 7.11
C GLY A 239 -26.73 -5.48 5.75
N TYR A 240 -26.93 -6.80 5.67
CA TYR A 240 -27.47 -7.48 4.50
C TYR A 240 -28.51 -8.53 4.89
N ASP A 241 -29.43 -8.81 3.98
CA ASP A 241 -30.51 -9.77 4.21
C ASP A 241 -30.00 -11.21 4.01
N ALA A 242 -30.24 -12.09 4.97
CA ALA A 242 -29.97 -13.52 4.89
C ALA A 242 -31.27 -14.32 5.10
N THR A 243 -31.50 -15.33 4.27
CA THR A 243 -32.68 -16.21 4.37
C THR A 243 -32.32 -17.66 4.10
N TRP A 244 -33.06 -18.57 4.72
CA TRP A 244 -32.89 -20.01 4.56
C TRP A 244 -34.13 -20.60 3.92
N LEU A 245 -33.95 -21.51 2.95
CA LEU A 245 -35.04 -22.34 2.43
C LEU A 245 -34.85 -23.76 2.91
N LYS A 246 -35.96 -24.38 3.28
CA LYS A 246 -36.04 -25.82 3.51
C LYS A 246 -36.73 -26.49 2.31
N PRO A 247 -35.96 -26.91 1.30
CA PRO A 247 -36.50 -27.55 0.10
C PRO A 247 -37.00 -28.98 0.37
N SER A 248 -37.79 -29.54 -0.56
CA SER A 248 -38.14 -30.96 -0.58
C SER A 248 -36.92 -31.87 -0.83
N ASP A 249 -37.00 -33.14 -0.43
CA ASP A 249 -35.93 -34.12 -0.63
C ASP A 249 -35.49 -34.27 -2.09
N SER A 250 -36.43 -34.12 -3.03
CA SER A 250 -36.14 -34.14 -4.47
C SER A 250 -35.22 -32.98 -4.89
N VAL A 251 -35.48 -31.77 -4.38
CA VAL A 251 -34.70 -30.57 -4.66
C VAL A 251 -33.35 -30.62 -3.95
N LEU A 252 -33.29 -31.15 -2.72
CA LEU A 252 -32.02 -31.42 -2.02
C LEU A 252 -31.13 -32.37 -2.80
N LYS A 253 -31.68 -33.52 -3.21
CA LYS A 253 -30.94 -34.54 -3.94
C LYS A 253 -30.40 -34.00 -5.26
N LYS A 254 -31.17 -33.13 -5.93
CA LYS A 254 -30.76 -32.45 -7.15
C LYS A 254 -29.59 -31.50 -6.86
N TYR A 255 -29.74 -30.57 -5.92
CA TYR A 255 -28.78 -29.48 -5.80
C TYR A 255 -27.69 -29.65 -4.73
N LYS A 256 -27.55 -30.86 -4.16
CA LYS A 256 -26.57 -31.14 -3.09
C LYS A 256 -25.11 -30.78 -3.42
N ASP A 257 -24.71 -30.86 -4.69
CA ASP A 257 -23.31 -30.76 -5.12
C ASP A 257 -23.04 -29.52 -5.99
N ILE A 258 -23.93 -28.50 -5.96
CA ILE A 258 -23.72 -27.26 -6.71
C ILE A 258 -22.57 -26.42 -6.11
N PRO A 259 -21.86 -25.61 -6.93
CA PRO A 259 -20.99 -24.56 -6.41
C PRO A 259 -21.82 -23.46 -5.72
N VAL A 260 -21.15 -22.55 -5.00
CA VAL A 260 -21.81 -21.31 -4.59
C VAL A 260 -22.14 -20.49 -5.84
N LEU A 261 -23.34 -19.92 -5.90
CA LEU A 261 -23.76 -19.09 -7.02
C LEU A 261 -23.89 -17.65 -6.54
N THR A 262 -23.08 -16.75 -7.10
CA THR A 262 -23.08 -15.32 -6.77
C THR A 262 -23.37 -14.52 -8.02
N ASN A 263 -24.28 -13.54 -7.94
CA ASN A 263 -24.51 -12.55 -8.99
C ASN A 263 -24.18 -11.14 -8.47
N LEU A 264 -23.03 -10.62 -8.88
CA LEU A 264 -22.48 -9.34 -8.40
C LEU A 264 -23.40 -8.16 -8.71
N SER A 265 -24.09 -8.18 -9.84
CA SER A 265 -24.97 -7.09 -10.28
C SER A 265 -26.28 -7.02 -9.49
N THR A 266 -26.67 -8.12 -8.85
CA THR A 266 -27.88 -8.17 -8.00
C THR A 266 -27.54 -8.24 -6.51
N GLY A 267 -26.29 -8.54 -6.17
CA GLY A 267 -25.85 -8.81 -4.80
C GLY A 267 -26.35 -10.14 -4.24
N PHE A 268 -26.92 -11.00 -5.07
CA PHE A 268 -27.49 -12.27 -4.65
C PHE A 268 -26.42 -13.35 -4.57
N THR A 269 -26.41 -14.10 -3.47
CA THR A 269 -25.60 -15.32 -3.33
C THR A 269 -26.45 -16.46 -2.78
N VAL A 270 -26.33 -17.66 -3.34
CA VAL A 270 -26.93 -18.90 -2.81
C VAL A 270 -25.86 -19.96 -2.62
N PHE A 271 -25.84 -20.55 -1.43
CA PHE A 271 -24.94 -21.63 -1.05
C PHE A 271 -25.58 -22.99 -1.33
N PRO A 272 -24.79 -24.03 -1.66
CA PRO A 272 -25.31 -25.40 -1.72
C PRO A 272 -25.99 -25.80 -0.39
N PRO A 273 -26.94 -26.74 -0.43
CA PRO A 273 -27.67 -27.11 0.76
C PRO A 273 -26.75 -27.84 1.75
N VAL A 274 -26.60 -27.28 2.94
CA VAL A 274 -25.87 -27.89 4.06
C VAL A 274 -26.85 -28.10 5.19
N ASN A 275 -26.80 -29.27 5.83
CA ASN A 275 -27.76 -29.68 6.86
C ASN A 275 -29.23 -29.60 6.41
N GLY A 276 -29.49 -29.77 5.09
CA GLY A 276 -30.84 -29.81 4.51
C GLY A 276 -31.47 -28.44 4.21
N GLU A 277 -30.72 -27.33 4.29
CA GLU A 277 -31.22 -25.99 3.96
C GLU A 277 -30.33 -25.28 2.95
N PHE A 278 -30.93 -24.51 2.04
CA PHE A 278 -30.21 -23.50 1.27
C PHE A 278 -30.07 -22.23 2.10
N LYS A 279 -28.90 -21.60 2.05
CA LYS A 279 -28.72 -20.22 2.51
C LYS A 279 -28.66 -19.29 1.31
N CYS A 280 -29.45 -18.23 1.33
CA CYS A 280 -29.43 -17.14 0.35
C CYS A 280 -29.12 -15.81 1.03
N THR A 281 -28.35 -14.94 0.39
CA THR A 281 -28.04 -13.59 0.86
C THR A 281 -28.27 -12.55 -0.25
N LEU A 282 -28.58 -11.32 0.15
CA LEU A 282 -28.71 -10.17 -0.76
C LEU A 282 -27.93 -8.96 -0.22
N GLU A 283 -26.75 -8.69 -0.79
CA GLU A 283 -25.78 -7.71 -0.28
C GLU A 283 -25.94 -6.29 -0.85
N LEU A 284 -26.56 -6.10 -2.03
CA LEU A 284 -26.73 -4.76 -2.64
C LEU A 284 -27.80 -3.88 -1.97
N ASN A 285 -28.56 -4.43 -1.02
CA ASN A 285 -29.41 -3.63 -0.13
C ASN A 285 -28.61 -2.89 0.96
N ASP A 286 -27.28 -3.11 1.02
CA ASP A 286 -26.31 -2.55 2.00
C ASP A 286 -26.87 -1.35 2.75
N TYR A 287 -27.51 -1.62 3.89
CA TYR A 287 -28.14 -0.59 4.69
C TYR A 287 -26.98 0.26 5.22
N GLY A 288 -26.81 1.46 4.67
CA GLY A 288 -25.76 2.39 5.09
C GLY A 288 -25.94 2.78 6.56
N ASP A 289 -24.80 2.94 7.26
CA ASP A 289 -24.66 3.27 8.69
C ASP A 289 -25.90 2.95 9.54
N VAL A 290 -26.17 1.65 9.69
CA VAL A 290 -27.36 1.20 10.39
C VAL A 290 -27.22 1.53 11.86
N ASN A 291 -28.20 2.22 12.43
CA ASN A 291 -28.31 2.33 13.88
C ASN A 291 -28.48 0.91 14.45
N VAL A 292 -27.41 0.39 15.04
CA VAL A 292 -27.34 -1.00 15.54
C VAL A 292 -28.46 -1.28 16.55
N SER A 293 -28.86 -0.26 17.32
CA SER A 293 -29.98 -0.32 18.29
C SER A 293 -31.32 -0.61 17.62
N ASP A 294 -31.58 0.01 16.46
CA ASP A 294 -32.83 -0.12 15.71
C ASP A 294 -32.84 -1.43 14.89
N ALA A 295 -31.68 -1.86 14.40
CA ALA A 295 -31.51 -3.08 13.63
C ALA A 295 -31.77 -4.36 14.42
N GLU A 296 -31.36 -4.38 15.70
CA GLU A 296 -31.60 -5.51 16.61
C GLU A 296 -33.10 -5.77 16.84
N SER A 297 -33.96 -4.74 16.68
CA SER A 297 -35.42 -4.84 16.84
C SER A 297 -36.17 -5.40 15.62
N CYS A 298 -35.54 -5.40 14.44
CA CYS A 298 -36.14 -5.79 13.15
C CYS A 298 -35.78 -7.21 12.69
N ALA A 299 -35.15 -8.00 13.55
CA ALA A 299 -34.29 -9.14 13.18
C ALA A 299 -34.96 -10.37 12.49
N TRP A 300 -36.27 -10.37 12.20
CA TRP A 300 -36.98 -11.60 11.76
C TRP A 300 -37.93 -11.47 10.57
N SER A 301 -38.11 -10.28 9.99
CA SER A 301 -39.01 -10.10 8.84
C SER A 301 -38.25 -9.67 7.59
N LEU A 302 -38.25 -10.51 6.55
CA LEU A 302 -37.70 -10.17 5.24
C LEU A 302 -38.60 -9.14 4.56
N ALA A 303 -38.04 -8.03 4.08
CA ALA A 303 -38.82 -7.05 3.34
C ALA A 303 -39.42 -7.70 2.07
N PRO A 304 -40.70 -7.46 1.72
CA PRO A 304 -41.32 -8.07 0.53
C PRO A 304 -40.56 -7.82 -0.79
N LYS A 305 -39.84 -6.70 -0.87
CA LYS A 305 -38.96 -6.39 -2.02
C LYS A 305 -37.75 -7.33 -2.07
N THR A 306 -37.10 -7.59 -0.94
CA THR A 306 -35.97 -8.50 -0.81
C THR A 306 -36.38 -9.93 -1.13
N GLU A 307 -37.51 -10.40 -0.59
CA GLU A 307 -38.07 -11.71 -0.91
C GLU A 307 -38.25 -11.89 -2.42
N ARG A 308 -38.88 -10.92 -3.08
CA ARG A 308 -39.09 -10.97 -4.54
C ARG A 308 -37.78 -11.07 -5.31
N GLU A 309 -36.74 -10.33 -4.91
CA GLU A 309 -35.44 -10.37 -5.62
C GLU A 309 -34.70 -11.69 -5.40
N ILE A 310 -34.75 -12.25 -4.18
CA ILE A 310 -34.20 -13.58 -3.87
C ILE A 310 -34.91 -14.65 -4.69
N ARG A 311 -36.25 -14.70 -4.67
CA ARG A 311 -37.03 -15.67 -5.44
C ARG A 311 -36.80 -15.52 -6.95
N ARG A 312 -36.69 -14.29 -7.45
CA ARG A 312 -36.38 -14.03 -8.86
C ARG A 312 -35.01 -14.57 -9.26
N ASN A 313 -33.97 -14.31 -8.46
CA ASN A 313 -32.63 -14.86 -8.75
C ASN A 313 -32.63 -16.39 -8.69
N LEU A 314 -33.28 -16.99 -7.67
CA LEU A 314 -33.46 -18.43 -7.61
C LEU A 314 -34.19 -18.97 -8.85
N ALA A 315 -35.27 -18.33 -9.31
CA ALA A 315 -36.01 -18.78 -10.49
C ALA A 315 -35.15 -18.80 -11.77
N GLU A 316 -34.12 -17.96 -11.86
CA GLU A 316 -33.23 -17.87 -13.03
C GLU A 316 -32.17 -18.99 -13.08
N VAL A 317 -31.71 -19.49 -11.92
CA VAL A 317 -30.62 -20.48 -11.79
C VAL A 317 -30.99 -21.81 -11.13
N LEU A 318 -31.96 -21.82 -10.21
CA LEU A 318 -32.45 -22.95 -9.42
C LEU A 318 -34.01 -22.92 -9.33
N PRO A 319 -34.73 -23.09 -10.45
CA PRO A 319 -36.17 -22.82 -10.50
C PRO A 319 -37.01 -23.65 -9.52
N GLU A 320 -36.67 -24.93 -9.31
CA GLU A 320 -37.38 -25.79 -8.37
C GLU A 320 -37.16 -25.40 -6.90
N ALA A 321 -36.13 -24.60 -6.61
CA ALA A 321 -35.89 -24.02 -5.28
C ALA A 321 -36.64 -22.70 -5.08
N ALA A 322 -36.98 -21.96 -6.15
CA ALA A 322 -37.53 -20.61 -6.06
C ALA A 322 -38.89 -20.53 -5.35
N ASP A 323 -39.72 -21.57 -5.51
CA ASP A 323 -41.06 -21.66 -4.93
C ASP A 323 -41.09 -22.39 -3.58
N GLN A 324 -39.93 -22.84 -3.07
CA GLN A 324 -39.86 -23.50 -1.76
C GLN A 324 -40.07 -22.45 -0.64
N PRO A 325 -40.65 -22.86 0.51
CA PRO A 325 -40.88 -21.95 1.63
C PRO A 325 -39.57 -21.52 2.28
N PHE A 326 -39.48 -20.24 2.68
CA PHE A 326 -38.42 -19.79 3.57
C PHE A 326 -38.68 -20.36 4.97
N SER A 327 -37.67 -20.95 5.59
CA SER A 327 -37.75 -21.46 6.97
C SER A 327 -37.48 -20.37 8.00
N ARG A 328 -36.58 -19.44 7.68
CA ARG A 328 -36.16 -18.32 8.55
C ARG A 328 -35.45 -17.24 7.75
N SER A 329 -35.47 -16.01 8.25
CA SER A 329 -34.73 -14.87 7.68
C SER A 329 -34.21 -13.97 8.80
N LYS A 330 -33.08 -13.30 8.54
CA LYS A 330 -32.44 -12.38 9.50
C LYS A 330 -31.69 -11.27 8.75
N LEU A 331 -31.69 -10.07 9.34
CA LEU A 331 -30.76 -9.00 8.96
C LEU A 331 -29.40 -9.32 9.60
N ALA A 332 -28.41 -9.62 8.77
CA ALA A 332 -27.05 -9.90 9.19
C ALA A 332 -26.25 -8.59 9.26
N LEU A 333 -25.84 -8.20 10.46
CA LEU A 333 -25.01 -7.02 10.67
C LEU A 333 -23.52 -7.38 10.54
N SER A 334 -22.74 -6.42 10.09
CA SER A 334 -21.28 -6.49 10.04
C SER A 334 -20.72 -5.12 10.36
N VAL A 335 -19.60 -5.07 11.04
CA VAL A 335 -18.81 -3.85 11.15
C VAL A 335 -17.51 -4.04 10.37
N SER A 336 -17.14 -3.03 9.58
CA SER A 336 -15.90 -3.08 8.80
C SER A 336 -15.27 -1.69 8.63
N THR A 337 -13.98 -1.66 8.34
CA THR A 337 -13.29 -0.42 7.93
C THR A 337 -13.82 0.06 6.58
N GLU A 338 -13.49 1.29 6.16
CA GLU A 338 -13.86 1.79 4.82
C GLU A 338 -13.35 0.90 3.67
N LYS A 339 -12.24 0.20 3.90
CA LYS A 339 -11.65 -0.76 2.95
C LYS A 339 -12.28 -2.17 3.03
N ARG A 340 -13.37 -2.35 3.81
CA ARG A 340 -14.04 -3.63 4.08
C ARG A 340 -13.12 -4.71 4.68
N THR A 341 -12.16 -4.30 5.51
CA THR A 341 -11.23 -5.19 6.24
C THR A 341 -11.56 -5.24 7.74
N GLY A 342 -10.93 -6.19 8.45
CA GLY A 342 -10.90 -6.19 9.91
C GLY A 342 -9.84 -5.26 10.51
N LEU A 343 -9.81 -5.20 11.84
CA LEU A 343 -8.89 -4.39 12.64
C LEU A 343 -8.28 -5.26 13.74
N ILE A 344 -6.96 -5.43 13.75
CA ILE A 344 -6.22 -6.15 14.79
C ILE A 344 -5.09 -5.24 15.28
N ASP A 345 -5.32 -4.57 16.41
CA ASP A 345 -4.33 -3.67 17.03
C ASP A 345 -4.64 -3.41 18.52
N ARG A 346 -3.69 -2.83 19.24
CA ARG A 346 -3.92 -2.27 20.57
C ARG A 346 -4.77 -1.00 20.46
N HIS A 347 -5.67 -0.80 21.42
CA HIS A 347 -6.45 0.43 21.49
C HIS A 347 -5.53 1.65 21.68
N PRO A 348 -5.68 2.73 20.90
CA PRO A 348 -4.70 3.83 20.87
C PRO A 348 -4.65 4.64 22.18
N GLN A 349 -5.74 4.64 22.95
CA GLN A 349 -5.87 5.42 24.18
C GLN A 349 -6.02 4.57 25.44
N LEU A 350 -6.33 3.28 25.30
CA LEU A 350 -6.70 2.43 26.43
C LEU A 350 -5.67 1.34 26.61
N ASP A 351 -4.93 1.46 27.69
CA ASP A 351 -3.87 0.55 28.06
C ASP A 351 -4.42 -0.83 28.40
N ALA A 352 -3.77 -1.87 27.86
CA ALA A 352 -4.16 -3.28 28.01
C ALA A 352 -5.53 -3.65 27.42
N LEU A 353 -6.05 -2.84 26.50
CA LEU A 353 -7.19 -3.18 25.63
C LEU A 353 -6.69 -3.44 24.20
N PHE A 354 -7.10 -4.57 23.63
CA PHE A 354 -6.80 -4.96 22.25
C PHE A 354 -8.10 -5.07 21.45
N ILE A 355 -8.08 -4.61 20.22
CA ILE A 355 -9.17 -4.71 19.27
C ILE A 355 -8.74 -5.72 18.21
N ALA A 356 -9.54 -6.77 18.03
CA ALA A 356 -9.28 -7.83 17.07
C ALA A 356 -10.60 -8.24 16.41
N THR A 357 -11.11 -7.39 15.51
CA THR A 357 -12.42 -7.56 14.85
C THR A 357 -12.25 -7.96 13.39
N LEU A 358 -13.20 -8.76 12.90
CA LEU A 358 -13.30 -9.14 11.49
C LEU A 358 -14.74 -8.87 11.01
N PRO A 359 -14.93 -8.34 9.80
CA PRO A 359 -16.24 -8.31 9.18
C PRO A 359 -16.79 -9.74 9.08
N THR A 360 -18.11 -9.90 9.16
CA THR A 360 -18.74 -11.24 9.16
C THR A 360 -18.45 -12.04 7.87
N THR A 361 -18.05 -11.40 6.78
CA THR A 361 -17.60 -12.06 5.54
C THR A 361 -16.23 -12.72 5.67
N LEU A 362 -15.38 -12.23 6.58
CA LEU A 362 -14.01 -12.72 6.83
C LEU A 362 -13.90 -13.56 8.10
N GLU A 363 -15.01 -13.82 8.79
CA GLU A 363 -15.05 -14.56 10.06
C GLU A 363 -14.33 -15.93 10.04
N PRO A 364 -14.37 -16.74 8.95
CA PRO A 364 -13.61 -17.99 8.89
C PRO A 364 -12.10 -17.81 9.03
N LEU A 365 -11.55 -16.64 8.70
CA LEU A 365 -10.12 -16.33 8.90
C LEU A 365 -9.74 -16.27 10.38
N GLY A 366 -10.71 -16.11 11.28
CA GLY A 366 -10.48 -16.11 12.72
C GLY A 366 -9.72 -17.34 13.20
N ILE A 367 -9.87 -18.50 12.53
CA ILE A 367 -9.15 -19.72 12.88
C ILE A 367 -7.63 -19.57 12.79
N SER A 368 -7.11 -18.86 11.78
CA SER A 368 -5.67 -18.67 11.56
C SER A 368 -5.09 -17.44 12.27
N LEU A 369 -5.97 -16.54 12.73
CA LEU A 369 -5.58 -15.25 13.32
C LEU A 369 -5.41 -15.27 14.83
N GLY A 370 -5.96 -16.26 15.55
CA GLY A 370 -5.88 -16.34 17.01
C GLY A 370 -4.45 -16.24 17.55
N THR A 371 -3.52 -17.02 16.97
CA THR A 371 -2.07 -16.98 17.27
C THR A 371 -1.47 -15.58 17.11
N ARG A 372 -1.86 -14.85 16.04
CA ARG A 372 -1.35 -13.51 15.74
C ARG A 372 -1.86 -12.46 16.74
N VAL A 373 -3.11 -12.61 17.22
CA VAL A 373 -3.64 -11.76 18.30
C VAL A 373 -2.84 -11.97 19.58
N VAL A 374 -2.52 -13.22 19.93
CA VAL A 374 -1.72 -13.52 21.13
C VAL A 374 -0.30 -12.97 20.99
N ASP A 375 0.31 -13.03 19.80
CA ASP A 375 1.62 -12.42 19.54
C ASP A 375 1.64 -10.92 19.88
N GLN A 376 0.59 -10.18 19.53
CA GLN A 376 0.49 -8.75 19.86
C GLN A 376 0.32 -8.50 21.36
N ILE A 377 -0.44 -9.35 22.06
CA ILE A 377 -0.61 -9.23 23.52
C ILE A 377 0.71 -9.51 24.23
N ASP A 378 1.43 -10.57 23.83
CA ASP A 378 2.70 -10.97 24.42
C ASP A 378 3.76 -9.88 24.29
N GLN A 379 3.82 -9.24 23.13
CA GLN A 379 4.70 -8.08 22.88
C GLN A 379 4.40 -6.92 23.83
N ALA A 380 3.12 -6.63 24.07
CA ALA A 380 2.70 -5.52 24.93
C ALA A 380 2.89 -5.79 26.43
N VAL A 381 2.61 -7.02 26.90
CA VAL A 381 2.80 -7.43 28.30
C VAL A 381 4.28 -7.46 28.64
N THR A 382 5.12 -7.99 27.75
CA THR A 382 6.59 -7.99 27.91
C THR A 382 7.13 -6.57 28.04
N SER A 383 6.62 -5.62 27.23
CA SER A 383 7.00 -4.21 27.31
C SER A 383 6.67 -3.58 28.68
N LYS A 384 5.49 -3.87 29.26
CA LYS A 384 5.08 -3.36 30.59
C LYS A 384 5.81 -4.02 31.77
N LEU A 385 6.05 -5.33 31.71
CA LEU A 385 6.77 -6.05 32.77
C LEU A 385 8.23 -5.59 32.86
N CYS A 386 8.87 -5.35 31.70
CA CYS A 386 10.22 -4.78 31.64
C CYS A 386 10.29 -3.34 32.21
N GLN A 387 9.25 -2.52 32.01
CA GLN A 387 9.19 -1.17 32.59
C GLN A 387 8.93 -1.17 34.10
N SER A 388 8.02 -2.03 34.59
CA SER A 388 7.59 -2.03 35.99
C SER A 388 8.57 -2.67 36.97
N LEU A 389 9.35 -3.66 36.54
CA LEU A 389 10.31 -4.34 37.42
C LEU A 389 11.65 -3.62 37.55
N GLY A 390 11.88 -2.52 36.81
CA GLY A 390 13.20 -1.88 36.73
C GLY A 390 14.30 -2.84 36.24
N LEU A 391 13.91 -4.03 35.74
CA LEU A 391 14.77 -5.08 35.23
C LEU A 391 15.17 -4.72 33.80
N SER A 392 15.97 -3.68 33.67
CA SER A 392 16.92 -3.56 32.56
C SER A 392 18.02 -4.60 32.75
N GLY A 393 17.70 -5.89 32.63
CA GLY A 393 18.71 -6.94 32.74
C GLY A 393 18.20 -8.35 33.02
N ARG A 394 18.46 -9.23 32.04
CA ARG A 394 18.68 -10.68 32.14
C ARG A 394 17.47 -11.58 32.39
N PHE A 395 16.74 -11.88 31.31
CA PHE A 395 16.35 -13.25 30.93
C PHE A 395 16.44 -13.37 29.40
N SER A 396 16.88 -14.53 28.91
CA SER A 396 17.32 -14.80 27.53
C SER A 396 16.18 -14.92 26.51
N VAL A 397 15.40 -13.85 26.33
CA VAL A 397 14.53 -13.57 25.17
C VAL A 397 15.14 -12.42 24.33
N ALA A 398 16.46 -12.22 24.46
CA ALA A 398 17.05 -10.89 24.44
C ALA A 398 17.50 -10.39 23.06
N GLU A 399 17.71 -11.20 22.03
CA GLU A 399 18.30 -10.64 20.79
C GLU A 399 17.31 -9.82 19.96
N ASP A 400 16.06 -10.27 19.78
CA ASP A 400 15.11 -9.59 18.89
C ASP A 400 14.42 -8.38 19.54
N THR A 401 14.03 -8.47 20.82
CA THR A 401 13.35 -7.35 21.50
C THR A 401 14.32 -6.21 21.86
N LEU A 402 15.59 -6.53 22.19
CA LEU A 402 16.62 -5.51 22.35
C LEU A 402 17.00 -4.88 21.01
N ALA A 403 16.93 -5.62 19.89
CA ALA A 403 17.24 -5.07 18.57
C ALA A 403 16.37 -3.85 18.22
N PHE A 404 15.09 -3.82 18.62
CA PHE A 404 14.21 -2.67 18.39
C PHE A 404 14.52 -1.45 19.28
N HIS A 405 15.29 -1.63 20.36
CA HIS A 405 15.69 -0.56 21.28
C HIS A 405 17.14 -0.10 21.09
N LYS A 406 17.91 -0.85 20.30
CA LYS A 406 19.28 -0.47 19.93
C LYS A 406 19.28 0.88 19.22
N PRO A 407 20.15 1.83 19.62
CA PRO A 407 20.23 3.13 18.97
C PRO A 407 20.62 2.98 17.49
N ILE A 408 19.77 3.52 16.61
CA ILE A 408 20.03 3.61 15.17
C ILE A 408 20.18 5.09 14.80
N VAL A 409 21.26 5.42 14.10
CA VAL A 409 21.47 6.76 13.54
C VAL A 409 21.31 6.70 12.03
N VAL A 410 20.45 7.54 11.49
CA VAL A 410 20.28 7.78 10.05
C VAL A 410 20.94 9.11 9.70
N VAL A 411 21.98 9.06 8.87
CA VAL A 411 22.70 10.26 8.40
C VAL A 411 22.08 10.71 7.08
N GLY A 412 21.35 11.82 7.11
CA GLY A 412 20.62 12.41 6.00
C GLY A 412 19.10 12.35 6.20
N ALA A 413 18.43 13.50 6.07
CA ALA A 413 16.99 13.70 6.11
C ALA A 413 16.40 13.97 4.72
N GLY A 414 17.03 13.41 3.68
CA GLY A 414 16.50 13.35 2.32
C GLY A 414 15.60 12.13 2.11
N VAL A 415 15.29 11.81 0.84
CA VAL A 415 14.33 10.76 0.48
C VAL A 415 14.65 9.40 1.12
N PHE A 416 15.90 8.95 0.99
CA PHE A 416 16.33 7.64 1.49
C PHE A 416 16.26 7.61 3.02
N GLY A 417 16.73 8.65 3.69
CA GLY A 417 16.80 8.70 5.14
C GLY A 417 15.44 8.86 5.81
N LEU A 418 14.59 9.76 5.31
CA LEU A 418 13.21 9.92 5.79
C LEU A 418 12.40 8.64 5.62
N SER A 419 12.44 8.03 4.43
CA SER A 419 11.74 6.78 4.17
C SER A 419 12.24 5.68 5.13
N THR A 420 13.56 5.55 5.29
CA THR A 420 14.17 4.57 6.21
C THR A 420 13.68 4.78 7.64
N ALA A 421 13.75 6.00 8.16
CA ALA A 421 13.36 6.29 9.54
C ALA A 421 11.85 6.04 9.77
N LEU A 422 11.00 6.42 8.82
CA LEU A 422 9.56 6.15 8.86
C LEU A 422 9.30 4.64 8.96
N HIS A 423 9.95 3.85 8.11
CA HIS A 423 9.76 2.40 8.06
C HIS A 423 10.39 1.66 9.24
N LEU A 424 11.52 2.13 9.77
CA LEU A 424 12.07 1.64 11.04
C LEU A 424 11.05 1.85 12.16
N ALA A 425 10.51 3.06 12.29
CA ALA A 425 9.55 3.37 13.35
C ALA A 425 8.25 2.55 13.20
N ARG A 426 7.73 2.39 11.98
CA ARG A 426 6.56 1.55 11.67
C ARG A 426 6.79 0.07 11.96
N ARG A 427 8.02 -0.43 11.79
CA ARG A 427 8.41 -1.81 12.14
C ARG A 427 8.79 -1.98 13.62
N GLY A 428 8.59 -0.96 14.45
CA GLY A 428 8.70 -1.06 15.89
C GLY A 428 10.03 -0.60 16.49
N TYR A 429 11.01 -0.16 15.68
CA TYR A 429 12.25 0.42 16.20
C TYR A 429 11.96 1.72 16.95
N LYS A 430 12.37 1.80 18.22
CA LYS A 430 12.01 2.91 19.14
C LYS A 430 13.12 3.94 19.33
N ASN A 431 14.35 3.62 18.94
CA ASN A 431 15.54 4.41 19.26
C ASN A 431 16.23 4.95 18.00
N VAL A 432 15.46 5.58 17.10
CA VAL A 432 15.95 6.09 15.81
C VAL A 432 16.22 7.59 15.91
N THR A 433 17.40 8.03 15.45
CA THR A 433 17.77 9.45 15.35
C THR A 433 18.16 9.78 13.91
N ILE A 434 17.53 10.80 13.31
CA ILE A 434 17.94 11.39 12.04
C ILE A 434 18.89 12.56 12.32
N LEU A 435 20.02 12.60 11.63
CA LEU A 435 20.98 13.71 11.65
C LEU A 435 21.09 14.32 10.24
N ASP A 436 20.90 15.64 10.11
CA ASP A 436 21.14 16.36 8.85
C ASP A 436 21.73 17.75 9.11
N ARG A 437 22.54 18.23 8.16
CA ARG A 437 23.15 19.56 8.19
C ARG A 437 22.15 20.68 7.88
N GLU A 438 21.07 20.37 7.17
CA GLU A 438 20.04 21.34 6.81
C GLU A 438 18.95 21.38 7.88
N ALA A 439 18.48 22.58 8.22
CA ALA A 439 17.42 22.81 9.21
C ALA A 439 16.03 22.72 8.55
N TYR A 440 15.67 21.55 8.02
CA TYR A 440 14.49 21.39 7.17
C TYR A 440 13.15 21.71 7.84
N ASP A 441 13.08 21.50 9.15
CA ASP A 441 11.97 21.89 10.02
C ASP A 441 11.76 23.41 10.05
N GLN A 442 12.84 24.19 9.94
CA GLN A 442 12.80 25.66 9.94
C GLN A 442 12.70 26.25 8.53
N THR A 443 13.24 25.56 7.51
CA THR A 443 13.29 26.09 6.13
C THR A 443 12.13 25.62 5.25
N GLY A 444 11.20 24.82 5.76
CA GLY A 444 10.12 24.23 4.97
C GLY A 444 10.65 23.38 3.81
N TYR A 445 11.72 22.61 4.07
CA TYR A 445 12.42 21.82 3.04
C TYR A 445 13.05 22.62 1.89
N THR A 446 13.45 23.87 2.12
CA THR A 446 14.26 24.64 1.18
C THR A 446 15.76 24.43 1.43
N SER A 447 16.47 23.81 0.48
CA SER A 447 17.94 23.65 0.51
C SER A 447 18.53 23.27 -0.86
N ALA A 448 19.85 23.08 -0.92
CA ALA A 448 20.55 22.57 -2.12
C ALA A 448 20.41 21.05 -2.34
N ALA A 449 19.83 20.29 -1.40
CA ALA A 449 19.65 18.84 -1.52
C ALA A 449 18.65 18.45 -2.62
N ALA A 450 18.90 17.35 -3.35
CA ALA A 450 18.01 16.92 -4.44
C ALA A 450 16.55 16.64 -4.01
N SER A 451 16.33 16.33 -2.73
CA SER A 451 15.00 16.13 -2.13
C SER A 451 14.27 17.45 -1.84
N ALA A 452 15.01 18.54 -1.60
CA ALA A 452 14.49 19.88 -1.40
C ALA A 452 14.20 20.54 -2.76
N ASP A 453 13.04 20.25 -3.35
CA ASP A 453 12.61 20.74 -4.67
C ASP A 453 11.09 20.94 -4.69
N GLN A 454 10.56 21.71 -5.64
CA GLN A 454 9.11 21.95 -5.74
C GLN A 454 8.37 20.74 -6.30
N ASN A 455 8.94 20.06 -7.30
CA ASN A 455 8.26 18.95 -7.97
C ASN A 455 9.18 17.84 -8.50
N LYS A 456 8.71 16.59 -8.55
CA LYS A 456 9.47 15.47 -9.14
C LYS A 456 8.54 14.54 -9.92
N ILE A 457 9.02 14.02 -11.06
CA ILE A 457 8.22 13.15 -11.93
C ILE A 457 8.01 11.79 -11.25
N ILE A 458 6.77 11.30 -11.25
CA ILE A 458 6.46 9.89 -11.08
C ILE A 458 6.12 9.28 -12.42
N ARG A 459 6.65 8.06 -12.61
CA ARG A 459 6.42 7.20 -13.76
C ARG A 459 6.73 5.77 -13.36
N ALA A 460 6.03 4.82 -13.97
CA ALA A 460 6.30 3.39 -13.85
C ALA A 460 7.01 2.79 -15.08
N SER A 461 7.32 3.60 -16.10
CA SER A 461 7.98 3.19 -17.35
C SER A 461 9.46 2.81 -17.16
N TYR A 462 9.76 1.57 -16.79
CA TYR A 462 11.13 1.08 -16.53
C TYR A 462 11.67 0.09 -17.57
N GLY A 463 11.03 -0.02 -18.74
CA GLY A 463 11.38 -1.03 -19.73
C GLY A 463 11.24 -2.43 -19.14
N THR A 464 12.25 -3.27 -19.35
CA THR A 464 12.26 -4.66 -18.87
C THR A 464 12.51 -4.83 -17.36
N GLN A 465 12.75 -3.74 -16.61
CA GLN A 465 13.06 -3.80 -15.18
C GLN A 465 11.80 -3.92 -14.31
N LYS A 466 11.21 -5.12 -14.26
CA LYS A 466 9.92 -5.39 -13.60
C LYS A 466 9.86 -5.05 -12.13
N LEU A 467 10.92 -5.30 -11.37
CA LEU A 467 10.94 -4.94 -9.94
C LEU A 467 10.82 -3.42 -9.74
N TYR A 468 11.46 -2.59 -10.57
CA TYR A 468 11.31 -1.13 -10.48
C TYR A 468 9.93 -0.64 -10.91
N GLU A 469 9.34 -1.28 -11.90
CA GLU A 469 7.96 -1.02 -12.33
C GLU A 469 6.97 -1.33 -11.18
N SER A 470 7.05 -2.54 -10.60
CA SER A 470 6.21 -2.93 -9.46
C SER A 470 6.42 -2.01 -8.25
N LEU A 471 7.66 -1.62 -7.96
CA LEU A 471 7.97 -0.68 -6.88
C LEU A 471 7.35 0.71 -7.12
N ALA A 472 7.26 1.15 -8.38
CA ALA A 472 6.70 2.45 -8.72
C ALA A 472 5.18 2.45 -8.60
N PHE A 473 4.52 1.38 -9.01
CA PHE A 473 3.07 1.21 -8.79
C PHE A 473 2.72 1.12 -7.31
N LYS A 474 3.49 0.35 -6.52
CA LYS A 474 3.32 0.31 -5.06
C LYS A 474 3.48 1.69 -4.41
N ALA A 475 4.39 2.53 -4.93
CA ALA A 475 4.54 3.88 -4.44
C ALA A 475 3.32 4.75 -4.78
N LEU A 476 2.71 4.60 -5.97
CA LEU A 476 1.51 5.34 -6.38
C LEU A 476 0.35 5.13 -5.41
N ASP A 477 0.09 3.87 -4.99
CA ASP A 477 -0.96 3.58 -4.02
C ASP A 477 -0.79 4.39 -2.72
N LEU A 478 0.45 4.43 -2.20
CA LEU A 478 0.77 5.20 -0.99
C LEU A 478 0.74 6.72 -1.20
N TRP A 479 1.04 7.20 -2.41
CA TRP A 479 0.89 8.62 -2.74
C TRP A 479 -0.57 9.06 -2.71
N ASP A 480 -1.48 8.22 -3.19
CA ASP A 480 -2.92 8.46 -3.10
C ASP A 480 -3.42 8.39 -1.64
N GLU A 481 -2.90 7.45 -0.85
CA GLU A 481 -3.16 7.41 0.60
C GLU A 481 -2.69 8.68 1.30
N TRP A 482 -1.47 9.16 1.05
CA TRP A 482 -0.96 10.38 1.69
C TRP A 482 -1.71 11.64 1.26
N ASN A 483 -2.20 11.72 0.03
CA ASN A 483 -3.12 12.78 -0.39
C ASN A 483 -4.41 12.77 0.45
N SER A 484 -4.93 11.59 0.77
CA SER A 484 -6.11 11.43 1.64
C SER A 484 -5.79 11.82 3.09
N ASP A 485 -4.65 11.35 3.61
CA ASP A 485 -4.21 11.65 4.98
C ASP A 485 -4.03 13.15 5.20
N VAL A 486 -3.38 13.85 4.27
CA VAL A 486 -3.19 15.31 4.37
C VAL A 486 -4.54 16.04 4.36
N ARG A 487 -5.49 15.59 3.54
CA ARG A 487 -6.81 16.22 3.45
C ARG A 487 -7.63 16.06 4.72
N ASN A 488 -7.50 14.91 5.39
CA ASN A 488 -8.32 14.53 6.53
C ASN A 488 -7.63 14.80 7.88
N SER A 489 -6.35 15.14 7.89
CA SER A 489 -5.60 15.38 9.12
C SER A 489 -5.92 16.74 9.73
N SER A 490 -6.19 16.75 11.04
CA SER A 490 -6.24 17.98 11.86
C SER A 490 -4.86 18.42 12.37
N ASP A 491 -3.81 17.65 12.06
CA ASP A 491 -2.45 17.84 12.56
C ASP A 491 -1.45 17.68 11.42
N LEU A 492 -1.18 18.81 10.78
CA LEU A 492 -0.30 19.00 9.63
C LEU A 492 0.94 19.79 10.05
N PRO A 493 2.11 19.56 9.41
CA PRO A 493 3.26 20.44 9.59
C PRO A 493 2.98 21.83 9.01
N ASP A 494 3.64 22.86 9.54
CA ASP A 494 3.42 24.28 9.18
C ASP A 494 3.55 24.59 7.67
N SER A 495 4.30 23.77 6.92
CA SER A 495 4.50 23.93 5.48
C SER A 495 3.38 23.34 4.61
N LEU A 496 2.38 22.68 5.20
CA LEU A 496 1.28 22.02 4.50
C LEU A 496 -0.09 22.53 4.95
N PHE A 497 -1.01 22.61 3.98
CA PHE A 497 -2.42 22.88 4.23
C PHE A 497 -3.29 21.70 3.80
N PHE A 498 -4.49 21.55 4.37
CA PHE A 498 -5.41 20.44 4.07
C PHE A 498 -5.85 20.36 2.59
N HIS A 499 -5.73 21.46 1.84
CA HIS A 499 -6.03 21.52 0.41
C HIS A 499 -4.82 21.21 -0.47
N ASP A 500 -3.64 21.03 0.13
CA ASP A 500 -2.46 20.63 -0.60
C ASP A 500 -2.58 19.20 -1.10
N ARG A 501 -2.01 18.99 -2.28
CA ARG A 501 -1.90 17.68 -2.92
C ARG A 501 -0.41 17.35 -3.02
N LEU A 502 0.01 16.27 -2.37
CA LEU A 502 1.38 15.78 -2.42
C LEU A 502 1.71 15.14 -3.77
N TRP A 503 0.72 14.56 -4.44
CA TRP A 503 0.86 13.86 -5.71
C TRP A 503 -0.26 14.22 -6.68
N ASP A 504 0.07 14.64 -7.90
CA ASP A 504 -0.88 14.97 -8.96
C ASP A 504 -0.67 14.11 -10.21
N ASN A 505 -1.67 13.28 -10.53
CA ASN A 505 -1.72 12.52 -11.77
C ASN A 505 -2.14 13.43 -12.93
N CYS A 506 -1.19 14.24 -13.41
CA CYS A 506 -1.39 15.06 -14.60
C CYS A 506 -1.05 14.33 -15.91
N GLY A 507 -0.65 13.06 -15.85
CA GLY A 507 -0.07 12.31 -16.97
C GLY A 507 1.41 12.64 -17.20
N PHE A 508 2.09 11.72 -17.88
CA PHE A 508 3.51 11.86 -18.26
C PHE A 508 3.74 11.56 -19.75
N LEU A 509 4.10 12.58 -20.53
CA LEU A 509 4.40 12.48 -21.95
C LEU A 509 5.89 12.18 -22.20
N ARG A 510 6.19 11.10 -22.92
CA ARG A 510 7.53 10.79 -23.42
C ARG A 510 7.52 10.95 -24.92
N ALA A 511 8.15 12.01 -25.43
CA ALA A 511 8.01 12.41 -26.82
C ALA A 511 9.32 12.88 -27.48
N GLY A 512 9.27 13.01 -28.80
CA GLY A 512 10.28 13.63 -29.65
C GLY A 512 9.69 14.08 -30.99
N GLU A 513 10.52 14.71 -31.81
CA GLU A 513 10.14 15.27 -33.12
C GLU A 513 10.02 14.22 -34.24
N LEU A 514 10.69 13.06 -34.09
CA LEU A 514 10.72 12.01 -35.11
C LEU A 514 9.58 11.01 -34.89
N ALA A 515 9.00 10.52 -35.99
CA ALA A 515 8.04 9.43 -35.95
C ALA A 515 8.71 8.12 -35.50
N GLY A 516 8.02 7.36 -34.63
CA GLY A 516 8.50 6.10 -34.08
C GLY A 516 8.91 6.19 -32.60
N LEU A 517 8.88 5.04 -31.93
CA LEU A 517 9.33 4.91 -30.54
C LEU A 517 10.79 4.46 -30.52
N ASP A 518 11.59 5.04 -29.64
CA ASP A 518 12.94 4.54 -29.41
C ASP A 518 12.92 3.11 -28.82
N PRO A 519 14.00 2.32 -28.94
CA PRO A 519 14.00 0.93 -28.47
C PRO A 519 13.66 0.74 -27.00
N GLN A 520 13.99 1.70 -26.13
CA GLN A 520 13.69 1.63 -24.71
C GLN A 520 12.22 1.94 -24.44
N GLU A 521 11.63 2.90 -25.15
CA GLU A 521 10.18 3.14 -25.08
C GLU A 521 9.42 1.94 -25.66
N LYS A 522 9.87 1.36 -26.78
CA LYS A 522 9.27 0.14 -27.32
C LYS A 522 9.31 -1.02 -26.31
N ALA A 523 10.46 -1.27 -25.69
CA ALA A 523 10.56 -2.28 -24.63
C ALA A 523 9.67 -1.97 -23.41
N THR A 524 9.47 -0.69 -23.11
CA THR A 524 8.51 -0.27 -22.08
C THR A 524 7.09 -0.64 -22.49
N GLN A 525 6.66 -0.31 -23.72
CA GLN A 525 5.31 -0.62 -24.20
C GLN A 525 5.07 -2.13 -24.33
N ASP A 526 6.05 -2.88 -24.84
CA ASP A 526 5.97 -4.34 -25.00
C ASP A 526 5.81 -5.04 -23.64
N SER A 527 6.47 -4.51 -22.61
CA SER A 527 6.44 -5.11 -21.28
C SER A 527 5.38 -4.50 -20.35
N PHE A 528 4.85 -3.31 -20.61
CA PHE A 528 3.93 -2.60 -19.71
C PHE A 528 2.76 -3.51 -19.27
N PRO A 529 2.29 -3.44 -18.01
CA PRO A 529 1.25 -4.35 -17.52
C PRO A 529 0.00 -4.32 -18.40
N GLU A 530 -0.48 -5.50 -18.81
CA GLU A 530 -1.59 -5.64 -19.76
C GLU A 530 -2.85 -4.89 -19.27
N ALA A 531 -3.17 -5.03 -17.97
CA ALA A 531 -4.29 -4.37 -17.32
C ALA A 531 -4.21 -2.82 -17.30
N LEU A 532 -3.06 -2.25 -17.66
CA LEU A 532 -2.83 -0.79 -17.69
C LEU A 532 -2.41 -0.30 -19.08
N LYS A 533 -2.37 -1.16 -20.10
CA LYS A 533 -1.99 -0.74 -21.47
C LYS A 533 -2.99 0.25 -22.08
N ASP A 534 -4.24 0.17 -21.68
CA ASP A 534 -5.29 1.13 -22.08
C ASP A 534 -4.99 2.56 -21.60
N THR A 535 -4.12 2.74 -20.60
CA THR A 535 -3.63 4.06 -20.13
C THR A 535 -2.43 4.61 -20.92
N GLN A 536 -1.87 3.85 -21.86
CA GLN A 536 -0.73 4.28 -22.69
C GLN A 536 -1.22 4.73 -24.08
N TYR A 537 -1.11 6.02 -24.37
CA TYR A 537 -1.68 6.62 -25.58
C TYR A 537 -0.58 7.08 -26.52
N ARG A 538 -0.45 6.42 -27.67
CA ARG A 538 0.53 6.79 -28.69
C ARG A 538 0.03 7.97 -29.51
N LEU A 539 0.85 9.02 -29.64
CA LEU A 539 0.46 10.28 -30.27
C LEU A 539 0.24 10.16 -31.78
N SER A 540 1.00 9.31 -32.47
CA SER A 540 0.85 9.05 -33.90
C SER A 540 -0.28 8.08 -34.27
N ASP A 541 -0.94 7.47 -33.28
CA ASP A 541 -2.03 6.52 -33.49
C ASP A 541 -3.38 7.18 -33.24
N GLU A 542 -4.16 7.39 -34.31
CA GLU A 542 -5.45 8.08 -34.21
C GLU A 542 -6.46 7.34 -33.31
N SER A 543 -6.45 6.01 -33.34
CA SER A 543 -7.34 5.22 -32.47
C SER A 543 -7.02 5.49 -31.01
N ARG A 544 -5.72 5.55 -30.66
CA ARG A 544 -5.29 5.83 -29.29
C ARG A 544 -5.54 7.27 -28.88
N ARG A 545 -5.49 8.24 -29.80
CA ARG A 545 -5.91 9.62 -29.52
C ARG A 545 -7.40 9.73 -29.23
N GLU A 546 -8.22 8.97 -29.95
CA GLU A 546 -9.66 8.90 -29.68
C GLU A 546 -9.94 8.24 -28.33
N ASP A 547 -9.27 7.14 -27.99
CA ASP A 547 -9.38 6.51 -26.67
C ASP A 547 -9.02 7.50 -25.54
N ALA A 548 -7.95 8.28 -25.71
CA ALA A 548 -7.57 9.31 -24.75
C ALA A 548 -8.67 10.36 -24.56
N ARG A 549 -9.29 10.82 -25.66
CA ARG A 549 -10.41 11.77 -25.64
C ARG A 549 -11.63 11.17 -24.91
N MET A 550 -11.97 9.92 -25.21
CA MET A 550 -13.08 9.21 -24.56
C MET A 550 -12.85 9.00 -23.05
N ASN A 551 -11.59 8.87 -22.63
CA ASN A 551 -11.18 8.79 -21.23
C ASN A 551 -10.98 10.17 -20.57
N GLY A 552 -11.40 11.26 -21.22
CA GLY A 552 -11.38 12.61 -20.67
C GLY A 552 -9.99 13.26 -20.62
N ILE A 553 -9.00 12.75 -21.36
CA ILE A 553 -7.70 13.38 -21.49
C ILE A 553 -7.80 14.57 -22.47
N PRO A 554 -7.47 15.79 -22.04
CA PRO A 554 -7.50 16.96 -22.92
C PRO A 554 -6.52 16.80 -24.09
N SER A 555 -6.91 17.24 -25.28
CA SER A 555 -6.03 17.21 -26.46
C SER A 555 -4.77 18.04 -26.27
N THR A 556 -4.83 19.07 -25.41
CA THR A 556 -3.70 19.88 -24.94
C THR A 556 -2.62 19.04 -24.25
N LYS A 557 -2.95 17.89 -23.63
CA LYS A 557 -1.95 16.99 -23.06
C LYS A 557 -1.28 16.07 -24.08
N LEU A 558 -1.91 15.83 -25.21
CA LEU A 558 -1.37 15.01 -26.31
C LEU A 558 -0.53 15.84 -27.29
N ASP A 559 -0.74 17.16 -27.34
CA ASP A 559 0.11 18.10 -28.06
C ASP A 559 0.39 19.36 -27.22
N PRO A 560 1.16 19.22 -26.11
CA PRO A 560 1.36 20.30 -25.14
C PRO A 560 2.15 21.50 -25.68
N PHE A 561 2.82 21.33 -26.82
CA PHE A 561 3.66 22.35 -27.43
C PHE A 561 3.01 22.97 -28.67
N ASP A 562 1.72 22.71 -28.93
CA ASP A 562 1.01 23.20 -30.11
C ASP A 562 1.76 22.87 -31.42
N ARG A 563 2.42 21.71 -31.51
CA ARG A 563 3.26 21.35 -32.66
C ARG A 563 2.42 21.01 -33.89
N SER A 564 1.30 20.33 -33.69
CA SER A 564 0.40 19.94 -34.78
C SER A 564 -0.17 21.17 -35.50
N GLN A 565 -0.58 22.20 -34.76
CA GLN A 565 -1.09 23.46 -35.31
C GLN A 565 -0.02 24.24 -36.10
N ARG A 566 1.26 24.01 -35.78
CA ARG A 566 2.43 24.62 -36.43
C ARG A 566 3.01 23.76 -37.55
N GLY A 567 2.38 22.63 -37.88
CA GLY A 567 2.88 21.69 -38.90
C GLY A 567 4.17 20.97 -38.50
N LEU A 568 4.50 20.91 -37.21
CA LEU A 568 5.68 20.24 -36.68
C LEU A 568 5.34 18.83 -36.23
N GLY A 569 6.21 17.86 -36.52
CA GLY A 569 6.05 16.47 -36.11
C GLY A 569 6.23 16.28 -34.60
N ILE A 570 5.43 15.39 -34.02
CA ILE A 570 5.56 14.88 -32.66
C ILE A 570 5.08 13.43 -32.62
N ASP A 571 5.85 12.54 -32.02
CA ASP A 571 5.42 11.18 -31.68
C ASP A 571 5.93 10.82 -30.28
N GLY A 572 5.28 9.84 -29.65
CA GLY A 572 5.56 9.47 -28.28
C GLY A 572 4.40 8.75 -27.61
N ILE A 573 4.55 8.54 -26.30
CA ILE A 573 3.54 7.93 -25.45
C ILE A 573 3.15 8.90 -24.34
N PHE A 574 1.86 9.22 -24.27
CA PHE A 574 1.24 9.82 -23.09
C PHE A 574 0.84 8.69 -22.14
N ASP A 575 1.42 8.69 -20.95
CA ASP A 575 1.19 7.71 -19.90
C ASP A 575 0.25 8.28 -18.83
N GLY A 576 -0.98 7.77 -18.81
CA GLY A 576 -2.05 8.20 -17.89
C GLY A 576 -1.85 7.77 -16.43
N THR A 577 -0.81 7.01 -16.13
CA THR A 577 -0.45 6.62 -14.76
C THR A 577 0.59 7.55 -14.11
N GLY A 578 1.22 8.42 -14.92
CA GLY A 578 2.31 9.29 -14.50
C GLY A 578 1.91 10.71 -14.12
N GLY A 579 2.85 11.51 -13.64
CA GLY A 579 2.56 12.86 -13.14
C GLY A 579 3.70 13.42 -12.31
N TYR A 580 3.40 14.28 -11.32
CA TYR A 580 4.41 14.80 -10.38
C TYR A 580 3.97 14.82 -8.92
N VAL A 581 4.96 14.74 -8.03
CA VAL A 581 4.81 15.03 -6.60
C VAL A 581 5.30 16.41 -6.24
N ALA A 582 4.66 17.05 -5.27
CA ALA A 582 5.14 18.24 -4.58
C ALA A 582 6.24 17.84 -3.58
N ALA A 583 7.51 18.01 -3.95
CA ALA A 583 8.63 17.29 -3.32
C ALA A 583 9.00 17.79 -1.92
N ASP A 584 9.09 19.10 -1.73
CA ASP A 584 9.27 19.79 -0.45
C ASP A 584 8.15 19.47 0.55
N LYS A 585 6.90 19.55 0.11
CA LYS A 585 5.72 19.19 0.91
C LYS A 585 5.73 17.71 1.29
N SER A 586 6.08 16.84 0.35
CA SER A 586 6.17 15.40 0.61
C SER A 586 7.24 15.06 1.65
N CYS A 587 8.41 15.69 1.58
CA CYS A 587 9.45 15.46 2.58
C CYS A 587 9.06 16.04 3.95
N SER A 588 8.43 17.21 3.99
CA SER A 588 7.90 17.81 5.21
C SER A 588 6.87 16.90 5.89
N TRP A 589 5.95 16.33 5.09
CA TRP A 589 4.97 15.36 5.57
C TRP A 589 5.62 14.12 6.18
N VAL A 590 6.61 13.53 5.50
CA VAL A 590 7.28 12.32 6.03
C VAL A 590 8.09 12.65 7.28
N LEU A 591 8.76 13.81 7.33
CA LEU A 591 9.46 14.27 8.53
C LEU A 591 8.50 14.37 9.73
N HIS A 592 7.32 14.97 9.52
CA HIS A 592 6.24 15.03 10.53
C HIS A 592 5.79 13.65 10.98
N LEU A 593 5.56 12.72 10.05
CA LEU A 593 5.21 11.33 10.38
C LEU A 593 6.29 10.62 11.18
N CYS A 594 7.58 10.85 10.86
CA CYS A 594 8.69 10.30 11.63
C CYS A 594 8.65 10.80 13.08
N GLN A 595 8.46 12.11 13.27
CA GLN A 595 8.40 12.73 14.60
C GLN A 595 7.21 12.21 15.41
N LYS A 596 6.02 12.08 14.78
CA LYS A 596 4.84 11.46 15.41
C LYS A 596 5.08 10.04 15.90
N LEU A 597 5.89 9.27 15.19
CA LEU A 597 6.24 7.91 15.57
C LEU A 597 7.43 7.83 16.56
N GLY A 598 7.89 8.97 17.07
CA GLY A 598 8.95 9.03 18.09
C GLY A 598 10.39 9.05 17.54
N VAL A 599 10.57 9.22 16.23
CA VAL A 599 11.90 9.41 15.64
C VAL A 599 12.46 10.76 16.08
N ARG A 600 13.68 10.76 16.62
CA ARG A 600 14.35 12.01 17.03
C ARG A 600 15.01 12.66 15.83
N THR A 601 14.79 13.95 15.63
CA THR A 601 15.37 14.71 14.52
C THR A 601 16.37 15.73 15.06
N LYS A 602 17.60 15.72 14.54
CA LYS A 602 18.65 16.71 14.84
C LYS A 602 19.09 17.35 13.52
N LEU A 603 18.57 18.54 13.27
CA LEU A 603 18.67 19.25 12.00
C LEU A 603 19.43 20.57 12.18
N GLY A 604 20.31 20.91 11.25
CA GLY A 604 21.11 22.13 11.26
C GLY A 604 22.62 21.89 11.20
N LYS A 605 23.40 22.94 10.90
CA LYS A 605 24.83 22.84 10.58
C LYS A 605 25.66 22.17 11.70
N GLN A 606 25.26 22.32 12.95
CA GLN A 606 25.87 21.68 14.13
C GLN A 606 25.69 20.15 14.15
N PHE A 607 24.71 19.61 13.41
CA PHE A 607 24.47 18.19 13.26
C PHE A 607 24.99 17.62 11.94
N ALA A 608 25.75 18.41 11.16
CA ALA A 608 26.46 17.92 10.00
C ALA A 608 27.42 16.79 10.40
N PHE A 609 27.38 15.68 9.66
CA PHE A 609 28.29 14.55 9.87
C PHE A 609 29.76 15.01 9.79
N ARG A 610 30.58 14.53 10.72
CA ARG A 610 32.03 14.80 10.76
C ARG A 610 32.84 13.53 10.59
N GLU A 611 32.64 12.56 11.48
CA GLU A 611 33.41 11.31 11.49
C GLU A 611 32.61 10.17 12.12
N PHE A 612 32.98 8.93 11.80
CA PHE A 612 32.46 7.75 12.50
C PHE A 612 33.18 7.53 13.83
N ILE A 613 32.45 7.03 14.82
CA ILE A 613 33.04 6.46 16.03
C ILE A 613 33.29 4.98 15.74
N ARG A 614 34.52 4.51 15.96
CA ARG A 614 34.98 3.18 15.57
C ARG A 614 35.60 2.42 16.74
N GLU A 615 35.28 1.13 16.82
CA GLU A 615 35.93 0.14 17.69
C GLU A 615 36.40 -1.02 16.80
N GLY A 616 37.68 -1.02 16.42
CA GLY A 616 38.20 -1.95 15.42
C GLY A 616 37.51 -1.76 14.05
N SER A 617 36.92 -2.82 13.51
CA SER A 617 36.16 -2.81 12.25
C SER A 617 34.68 -2.39 12.40
N ARG A 618 34.20 -2.20 13.64
CA ARG A 618 32.80 -1.87 13.93
C ARG A 618 32.60 -0.37 14.10
N ILE A 619 31.55 0.15 13.47
CA ILE A 619 31.03 1.49 13.72
C ILE A 619 30.10 1.44 14.94
N THR A 620 30.36 2.31 15.91
CA THR A 620 29.59 2.41 17.18
C THR A 620 28.91 3.76 17.36
N GLY A 621 28.87 4.58 16.30
CA GLY A 621 28.20 5.88 16.29
C GLY A 621 28.82 6.87 15.31
N VAL A 622 28.45 8.14 15.44
CA VAL A 622 28.99 9.25 14.65
C VAL A 622 29.27 10.47 15.52
N LYS A 623 30.18 11.34 15.07
CA LYS A 623 30.32 12.69 15.61
C LYS A 623 29.79 13.72 14.62
N THR A 624 29.21 14.80 15.13
CA THR A 624 28.67 15.89 14.32
C THR A 624 29.26 17.24 14.69
N GLY A 625 29.17 18.18 13.75
CA GLY A 625 29.53 19.59 13.97
C GLY A 625 31.01 19.82 14.23
N VAL A 626 31.38 21.09 14.38
CA VAL A 626 32.77 21.51 14.61
C VAL A 626 33.28 21.09 15.99
N GLU A 627 32.39 20.99 16.97
CA GLU A 627 32.72 20.55 18.33
C GLU A 627 32.87 19.03 18.45
N GLY A 628 32.33 18.25 17.49
CA GLY A 628 32.44 16.79 17.49
C GLY A 628 31.51 16.11 18.50
N THR A 629 30.28 16.59 18.64
CA THR A 629 29.26 15.99 19.51
C THR A 629 29.01 14.54 19.12
N ALA A 630 29.14 13.62 20.06
CA ALA A 630 29.01 12.18 19.83
C ALA A 630 27.56 11.71 19.88
N PHE A 631 27.18 10.87 18.92
CA PHE A 631 25.91 10.15 18.83
C PHE A 631 26.21 8.65 18.75
N PRO A 632 26.22 7.93 19.89
CA PRO A 632 26.40 6.48 19.92
C PRO A 632 25.27 5.75 19.18
N ALA A 633 25.61 4.68 18.46
CA ALA A 633 24.66 3.86 17.71
C ALA A 633 25.17 2.42 17.56
N ASP A 634 24.27 1.46 17.62
CA ASP A 634 24.55 0.06 17.24
C ASP A 634 24.55 -0.13 15.72
N LEU A 635 23.84 0.76 15.01
CA LEU A 635 23.76 0.78 13.57
C LEU A 635 23.73 2.23 13.07
N VAL A 636 24.59 2.54 12.11
CA VAL A 636 24.57 3.79 11.35
C VAL A 636 24.12 3.48 9.93
N ILE A 637 23.12 4.23 9.44
CA ILE A 637 22.62 4.16 8.07
C ILE A 637 22.99 5.47 7.37
N VAL A 638 23.82 5.42 6.34
CA VAL A 638 24.20 6.60 5.55
C VAL A 638 23.28 6.74 4.36
N ALA A 639 22.44 7.78 4.38
CA ALA A 639 21.47 8.14 3.36
C ALA A 639 21.68 9.58 2.85
N ALA A 640 22.95 9.96 2.69
CA ALA A 640 23.39 11.34 2.49
C ALA A 640 23.42 11.80 1.01
N GLY A 641 22.71 11.12 0.10
CA GLY A 641 22.62 11.50 -1.31
C GLY A 641 23.99 11.79 -1.94
N GLY A 642 24.15 12.95 -2.59
CA GLY A 642 25.40 13.39 -3.24
C GLY A 642 26.63 13.47 -2.32
N TRP A 643 26.46 13.46 -0.99
CA TRP A 643 27.57 13.43 -0.03
C TRP A 643 28.01 12.02 0.35
N THR A 644 27.25 10.98 -0.05
CA THR A 644 27.54 9.58 0.32
C THR A 644 28.98 9.16 0.01
N PRO A 645 29.56 9.42 -1.18
CA PRO A 645 30.94 8.99 -1.47
C PRO A 645 32.02 9.68 -0.63
N SER A 646 31.72 10.86 -0.05
CA SER A 646 32.63 11.53 0.88
C SER A 646 32.55 10.99 2.30
N ILE A 647 31.40 10.40 2.67
CA ILE A 647 31.14 9.85 4.01
C ILE A 647 31.51 8.37 4.07
N VAL A 648 31.21 7.60 3.01
CA VAL A 648 31.52 6.16 2.89
C VAL A 648 32.43 5.97 1.67
N PRO A 649 33.75 6.16 1.81
CA PRO A 649 34.68 6.10 0.68
C PRO A 649 34.69 4.76 -0.07
N GLU A 650 34.29 3.66 0.58
CA GLU A 650 34.16 2.32 0.02
C GLU A 650 33.18 2.26 -1.16
N VAL A 651 32.23 3.20 -1.26
CA VAL A 651 31.28 3.25 -2.39
C VAL A 651 31.83 3.98 -3.63
N ALA A 652 33.03 4.55 -3.59
CA ALA A 652 33.53 5.45 -4.64
C ALA A 652 33.69 4.77 -6.03
N ASP A 653 33.76 3.45 -6.08
CA ASP A 653 33.79 2.67 -7.33
C ASP A 653 32.40 2.19 -7.78
N LEU A 654 31.36 2.40 -6.96
CA LEU A 654 29.97 2.04 -7.25
C LEU A 654 29.08 3.26 -7.48
N LEU A 655 29.38 4.38 -6.80
CA LEU A 655 28.60 5.59 -6.78
C LEU A 655 29.46 6.81 -7.12
N GLN A 656 28.95 7.66 -8.02
CA GLN A 656 29.55 8.94 -8.36
C GLN A 656 28.55 10.05 -8.16
N THR A 657 29.00 11.10 -7.48
CA THR A 657 28.22 12.31 -7.31
C THR A 657 28.17 13.09 -8.61
N THR A 658 26.96 13.35 -9.11
CA THR A 658 26.70 14.06 -10.36
C THR A 658 25.60 15.10 -10.17
N ALA A 659 25.57 16.12 -11.02
CA ALA A 659 24.56 17.15 -11.05
C ALA A 659 23.74 17.12 -12.34
N GLY A 660 22.41 17.17 -12.22
CA GLY A 660 21.52 17.60 -13.30
C GLY A 660 21.37 19.13 -13.31
N SER A 661 20.93 19.68 -14.44
CA SER A 661 20.73 21.13 -14.60
C SER A 661 19.24 21.46 -14.52
N VAL A 662 18.85 22.49 -13.78
CA VAL A 662 17.44 22.87 -13.59
C VAL A 662 17.27 24.37 -13.74
N VAL A 663 16.28 24.76 -14.54
CA VAL A 663 15.77 26.12 -14.68
C VAL A 663 14.35 26.19 -14.13
N LYS A 664 14.05 27.26 -13.39
CA LYS A 664 12.71 27.62 -12.94
C LYS A 664 12.34 28.95 -13.54
N ILE A 665 11.26 28.98 -14.31
CA ILE A 665 10.78 30.16 -15.06
C ILE A 665 9.54 30.67 -14.35
N GLN A 666 9.53 31.94 -13.99
CA GLN A 666 8.39 32.60 -13.35
C GLN A 666 7.43 33.13 -14.41
N LEU A 667 6.18 32.68 -14.39
CA LEU A 667 5.14 33.26 -15.22
C LEU A 667 4.78 34.68 -14.74
N PRO A 668 4.36 35.57 -15.65
CA PRO A 668 3.77 36.84 -15.27
C PRO A 668 2.55 36.65 -14.34
N PRO A 669 2.18 37.67 -13.55
CA PRO A 669 1.01 37.61 -12.68
C PRO A 669 -0.26 37.11 -13.39
N GLN A 670 -1.07 36.32 -12.69
CA GLN A 670 -2.25 35.65 -13.27
C GLN A 670 -3.27 36.62 -13.87
N ASN A 671 -3.40 37.82 -13.29
CA ASN A 671 -4.26 38.89 -13.78
C ASN A 671 -3.76 39.51 -15.11
N GLU A 672 -2.46 39.41 -15.41
CA GLU A 672 -1.87 39.93 -16.66
C GLU A 672 -1.86 38.89 -17.77
N ARG A 673 -1.55 37.63 -17.44
CA ARG A 673 -1.47 36.50 -18.40
C ARG A 673 -2.26 35.28 -17.94
N PRO A 674 -3.60 35.36 -17.80
CA PRO A 674 -4.42 34.23 -17.38
C PRO A 674 -4.38 33.06 -18.37
N ASP A 675 -4.08 33.35 -19.64
CA ASP A 675 -3.88 32.38 -20.70
C ASP A 675 -2.70 31.43 -20.40
N LEU A 676 -1.54 31.95 -19.95
CA LEU A 676 -0.38 31.13 -19.60
C LEU A 676 -0.63 30.28 -18.34
N TRP A 677 -1.34 30.85 -17.37
CA TRP A 677 -1.72 30.15 -16.14
C TRP A 677 -2.67 28.97 -16.41
N LYS A 678 -3.55 29.10 -17.40
CA LYS A 678 -4.40 28.00 -17.87
C LYS A 678 -3.60 27.00 -18.72
N LYS A 679 -2.87 27.48 -19.73
CA LYS A 679 -2.09 26.65 -20.67
C LYS A 679 -1.16 25.69 -19.95
N TYR A 680 -0.43 26.16 -18.94
CA TYR A 680 0.54 25.34 -18.21
C TYR A 680 -0.01 24.72 -16.91
N SER A 681 -1.32 24.78 -16.65
CA SER A 681 -1.94 24.13 -15.49
C SER A 681 -1.84 22.61 -15.57
N SER A 682 -1.82 21.90 -14.43
CA SER A 682 -1.75 20.43 -14.43
C SER A 682 -2.98 19.74 -15.04
N SER A 683 -4.09 20.45 -15.17
CA SER A 683 -5.28 19.98 -15.90
C SER A 683 -5.13 20.04 -17.42
N GLU A 684 -4.30 20.93 -17.96
CA GLU A 684 -4.14 21.14 -19.42
C GLU A 684 -2.78 20.70 -19.95
N PHE A 685 -1.78 20.61 -19.06
CA PHE A 685 -0.39 20.38 -19.40
C PHE A 685 0.13 19.17 -18.62
N PRO A 686 0.88 18.25 -19.23
CA PRO A 686 1.38 17.08 -18.54
C PRO A 686 2.79 17.31 -17.99
N CYS A 687 3.27 16.37 -17.16
CA CYS A 687 4.71 16.18 -17.07
C CYS A 687 5.21 15.68 -18.42
N TRP A 688 6.44 16.03 -18.78
CA TRP A 688 6.96 15.61 -20.08
C TRP A 688 8.45 15.35 -20.04
N SER A 689 8.92 14.52 -20.97
CA SER A 689 10.32 14.38 -21.31
C SER A 689 10.50 14.37 -22.81
N TRP A 690 11.50 15.11 -23.27
CA TRP A 690 11.88 15.24 -24.66
C TRP A 690 13.17 14.46 -24.90
N ARG A 691 13.05 13.33 -25.60
CA ARG A 691 14.17 12.47 -26.00
C ARG A 691 15.14 12.17 -24.85
N LEU A 692 14.58 11.71 -23.73
CA LEU A 692 15.30 11.57 -22.46
C LEU A 692 16.46 10.55 -22.51
N THR A 693 16.34 9.54 -23.37
CA THR A 693 17.24 8.37 -23.48
C THR A 693 18.36 8.58 -24.51
N GLY A 694 18.26 9.62 -25.34
CA GLY A 694 19.39 10.38 -25.87
C GLY A 694 20.49 9.65 -26.64
N LYS A 695 20.27 8.50 -27.29
CA LYS A 695 21.14 8.18 -28.43
C LYS A 695 20.85 9.22 -29.51
N LYS A 696 21.88 9.98 -29.93
CA LYS A 696 21.78 10.93 -31.04
C LYS A 696 21.11 10.21 -32.22
N LEU A 697 19.86 10.56 -32.52
CA LEU A 697 19.26 10.21 -33.81
C LEU A 697 19.96 11.12 -34.83
N GLN A 698 20.45 10.55 -35.94
CA GLN A 698 21.19 11.32 -36.95
C GLN A 698 20.41 12.58 -37.33
N GLY A 699 21.07 13.75 -37.26
CA GLY A 699 20.49 15.04 -37.69
C GLY A 699 19.77 15.85 -36.60
N THR A 700 19.91 15.54 -35.32
CA THR A 700 19.20 16.24 -34.24
C THR A 700 20.13 16.68 -33.09
N GLU A 701 19.98 17.91 -32.59
CA GLU A 701 20.91 18.53 -31.63
C GLU A 701 20.39 18.66 -30.19
N VAL A 702 19.07 18.75 -29.98
CA VAL A 702 18.45 19.05 -28.67
C VAL A 702 17.70 17.84 -28.10
N GLY A 703 18.00 17.44 -26.87
CA GLY A 703 17.38 16.28 -26.21
C GLY A 703 17.83 16.08 -24.76
N GLY A 704 17.26 15.09 -24.06
CA GLY A 704 17.57 14.86 -22.64
C GLY A 704 16.94 15.89 -21.71
N ILE A 705 15.82 16.49 -22.12
CA ILE A 705 15.11 17.56 -21.38
C ILE A 705 13.83 16.98 -20.79
N TYR A 706 13.39 17.51 -19.67
CA TYR A 706 12.10 17.19 -19.06
C TYR A 706 11.51 18.42 -18.39
N GLY A 707 10.20 18.42 -18.18
CA GLY A 707 9.51 19.53 -17.56
C GLY A 707 8.21 19.15 -16.88
N PHE A 708 7.62 20.16 -16.26
CA PHE A 708 6.47 20.04 -15.38
C PHE A 708 5.40 21.07 -15.75
N PRO A 709 4.14 20.81 -15.41
CA PRO A 709 3.14 21.85 -15.30
C PRO A 709 3.58 22.94 -14.30
N ARG A 710 2.97 24.12 -14.38
CA ARG A 710 3.23 25.22 -13.45
C ARG A 710 2.81 24.86 -12.02
N THR A 711 3.54 25.37 -11.04
CA THR A 711 3.12 25.33 -9.63
C THR A 711 1.93 26.26 -9.36
N GLN A 712 1.40 26.23 -8.14
CA GLN A 712 0.37 27.18 -7.70
C GLN A 712 0.87 28.63 -7.75
N ASP A 713 2.17 28.87 -7.58
CA ASP A 713 2.80 30.19 -7.66
C ASP A 713 3.24 30.59 -9.08
N GLY A 714 2.82 29.83 -10.10
CA GLY A 714 3.15 30.14 -11.50
C GLY A 714 4.59 29.85 -11.90
N VAL A 715 5.28 28.93 -11.21
CA VAL A 715 6.65 28.51 -11.59
C VAL A 715 6.60 27.30 -12.51
N ILE A 716 7.22 27.40 -13.69
CA ILE A 716 7.47 26.26 -14.58
C ILE A 716 8.90 25.80 -14.36
N LYS A 717 9.08 24.49 -14.19
CA LYS A 717 10.41 23.90 -14.04
C LYS A 717 10.79 23.07 -15.26
N ILE A 718 12.01 23.28 -15.75
CA ILE A 718 12.60 22.53 -16.85
C ILE A 718 13.97 22.01 -16.40
N GLY A 719 14.22 20.73 -16.62
CA GLY A 719 15.49 20.10 -16.29
C GLY A 719 16.18 19.53 -17.52
N PHE A 720 17.50 19.59 -17.52
CA PHE A 720 18.36 18.99 -18.53
C PHE A 720 19.24 17.90 -17.90
N ARG A 721 19.18 16.72 -18.52
CA ARG A 721 19.91 15.49 -18.16
C ARG A 721 20.67 14.88 -19.34
N GLY A 722 20.66 15.51 -20.52
CA GLY A 722 21.45 15.07 -21.68
C GLY A 722 22.96 15.10 -21.41
N THR A 723 23.41 15.93 -20.46
CA THR A 723 24.76 15.87 -19.88
C THR A 723 24.64 16.10 -18.38
N LYS A 724 25.37 15.32 -17.58
CA LYS A 724 25.46 15.51 -16.13
C LYS A 724 26.86 15.97 -15.77
N TRP A 725 27.00 16.66 -14.66
CA TRP A 725 28.25 17.33 -14.31
C TRP A 725 28.87 16.74 -13.05
N THR A 726 30.20 16.66 -13.02
CA THR A 726 30.97 16.27 -11.83
C THR A 726 31.72 17.49 -11.29
N ASN A 727 32.11 17.45 -10.01
CA ASN A 727 32.90 18.50 -9.38
C ASN A 727 34.00 17.87 -8.52
N LEU A 728 35.14 17.56 -9.14
CA LEU A 728 36.27 16.91 -8.50
C LEU A 728 36.98 17.88 -7.54
N ALA A 729 36.38 18.10 -6.37
CA ALA A 729 36.76 19.16 -5.44
C ALA A 729 37.06 18.66 -4.01
N TYR A 730 36.92 17.36 -3.74
CA TYR A 730 37.10 16.80 -2.41
C TYR A 730 38.05 15.61 -2.43
N SER A 731 39.04 15.62 -1.53
CA SER A 731 39.90 14.46 -1.29
C SER A 731 39.29 13.64 -0.16
N ASN A 732 38.91 12.38 -0.44
CA ASN A 732 38.31 11.51 0.55
C ASN A 732 39.34 11.01 1.59
N ALA A 733 38.89 10.23 2.58
CA ALA A 733 39.76 9.71 3.64
C ALA A 733 40.91 8.81 3.14
N GLN A 734 40.86 8.32 1.90
CA GLN A 734 41.91 7.53 1.26
C GLN A 734 42.83 8.38 0.36
N GLY A 735 42.67 9.70 0.36
CA GLY A 735 43.45 10.62 -0.47
C GLY A 735 43.01 10.66 -1.94
N ARG A 736 41.89 10.03 -2.29
CA ARG A 736 41.35 10.02 -3.66
C ARG A 736 40.52 11.27 -3.90
N LEU A 737 40.82 11.99 -4.99
CA LEU A 737 39.99 13.10 -5.44
C LEU A 737 38.67 12.56 -6.01
N ILE A 738 37.54 13.01 -5.46
CA ILE A 738 36.19 12.58 -5.82
C ILE A 738 35.29 13.76 -6.16
N SER A 739 34.20 13.46 -6.87
CA SER A 739 33.15 14.44 -7.16
C SER A 739 32.38 14.78 -5.88
N TYR A 740 32.15 16.06 -5.62
CA TYR A 740 31.52 16.57 -4.39
C TYR A 740 30.50 17.67 -4.71
N PRO A 741 29.35 17.75 -4.01
CA PRO A 741 28.33 18.74 -4.33
C PRO A 741 28.81 20.18 -4.21
N GLU A 742 28.66 20.97 -5.28
CA GLU A 742 28.76 22.43 -5.26
C GLU A 742 27.38 23.03 -4.97
N THR A 743 27.22 23.65 -3.79
CA THR A 743 25.92 24.13 -3.31
C THR A 743 25.73 25.63 -3.48
N SER A 744 26.76 26.35 -3.93
CA SER A 744 26.70 27.78 -4.21
C SER A 744 25.88 28.05 -5.48
N PRO A 745 25.17 29.19 -5.57
CA PRO A 745 24.34 29.54 -6.73
C PRO A 745 25.19 30.03 -7.92
N ILE A 746 26.01 29.15 -8.48
CA ILE A 746 26.97 29.50 -9.55
C ILE A 746 26.35 29.59 -10.95
N GLY A 747 25.11 29.16 -11.15
CA GLY A 747 24.45 29.10 -12.47
C GLY A 747 24.39 27.68 -13.03
N LEU A 748 24.13 27.54 -14.33
CA LEU A 748 24.23 26.28 -15.09
C LEU A 748 25.34 26.38 -16.14
N PRO A 749 25.99 25.27 -16.52
CA PRO A 749 26.90 25.28 -17.65
C PRO A 749 26.21 25.77 -18.94
N ASN A 750 26.91 26.56 -19.76
CA ASN A 750 26.33 27.19 -20.96
C ASN A 750 25.65 26.18 -21.89
N LYS A 751 26.28 25.03 -22.12
CA LYS A 751 25.70 23.91 -22.89
C LYS A 751 24.30 23.52 -22.42
N ALA A 752 24.09 23.45 -21.10
CA ALA A 752 22.78 23.10 -20.54
C ALA A 752 21.76 24.23 -20.73
N MET A 753 22.18 25.48 -20.54
CA MET A 753 21.32 26.64 -20.76
C MET A 753 20.91 26.76 -22.24
N GLU A 754 21.86 26.61 -23.17
CA GLU A 754 21.61 26.62 -24.62
C GLU A 754 20.62 25.54 -25.04
N ASN A 755 20.79 24.31 -24.55
CA ASN A 755 19.85 23.22 -24.87
C ASN A 755 18.42 23.52 -24.38
N ILE A 756 18.28 24.07 -23.16
CA ILE A 756 16.98 24.48 -22.63
C ILE A 756 16.41 25.65 -23.43
N ARG A 757 17.22 26.66 -23.76
CA ARG A 757 16.83 27.83 -24.55
C ARG A 757 16.34 27.43 -25.94
N GLU A 758 17.09 26.62 -26.67
CA GLU A 758 16.71 26.17 -28.02
C GLU A 758 15.46 25.29 -27.98
N PHE A 759 15.33 24.41 -26.99
CA PHE A 759 14.09 23.68 -26.77
C PHE A 759 12.90 24.60 -26.55
N CYS A 760 13.04 25.62 -25.69
CA CYS A 760 11.96 26.56 -25.39
C CYS A 760 11.61 27.42 -26.60
N LYS A 761 12.59 27.89 -27.39
CA LYS A 761 12.32 28.64 -28.63
C LYS A 761 11.40 27.88 -29.59
N GLU A 762 11.62 26.58 -29.74
CA GLU A 762 10.80 25.76 -30.64
C GLU A 762 9.49 25.29 -30.00
N ASN A 763 9.50 24.86 -28.74
CA ASN A 763 8.38 24.13 -28.14
C ASN A 763 7.55 24.96 -27.14
N MET A 764 8.15 25.99 -26.55
CA MET A 764 7.54 26.81 -25.50
C MET A 764 7.95 28.29 -25.65
N PRO A 765 7.74 28.90 -26.84
CA PRO A 765 8.28 30.23 -27.14
C PRO A 765 7.79 31.32 -26.19
N ASP A 766 6.57 31.16 -25.65
CA ASP A 766 5.96 32.06 -24.67
C ASP A 766 6.75 32.17 -23.35
N LEU A 767 7.70 31.26 -23.09
CA LEU A 767 8.55 31.27 -21.90
C LEU A 767 9.88 31.97 -22.10
N VAL A 768 10.32 32.14 -23.35
CA VAL A 768 11.64 32.72 -23.67
C VAL A 768 11.65 34.19 -23.28
N GLY A 769 12.68 34.62 -22.53
CA GLY A 769 12.81 35.98 -22.04
C GLY A 769 12.10 36.26 -20.71
N LEU A 770 11.29 35.32 -20.19
CA LEU A 770 10.71 35.46 -18.86
C LEU A 770 11.78 35.34 -17.75
N PRO A 771 11.56 35.94 -16.57
CA PRO A 771 12.48 35.80 -15.44
C PRO A 771 12.69 34.34 -15.06
N LEU A 772 13.96 33.96 -14.83
CA LEU A 772 14.31 32.61 -14.44
C LEU A 772 15.27 32.57 -13.25
N SER A 773 15.32 31.43 -12.59
CA SER A 773 16.38 31.04 -11.65
C SER A 773 16.93 29.67 -12.00
N THR A 774 18.18 29.43 -11.60
CA THR A 774 18.95 28.24 -11.99
C THR A 774 19.43 27.47 -10.78
N ARG A 775 19.53 26.14 -10.91
CA ARG A 775 20.10 25.28 -9.87
C ARG A 775 20.75 24.02 -10.44
N LEU A 776 21.94 23.69 -9.94
CA LEU A 776 22.52 22.35 -10.04
C LEU A 776 21.86 21.42 -9.02
N CYS A 777 21.31 20.31 -9.49
CA CYS A 777 20.66 19.30 -8.65
C CYS A 777 21.60 18.10 -8.46
N TRP A 778 22.27 18.04 -7.30
CA TRP A 778 23.26 17.02 -6.97
C TRP A 778 22.66 15.73 -6.39
N TYR A 779 23.08 14.58 -6.92
CA TYR A 779 22.72 13.25 -6.43
C TYR A 779 23.85 12.26 -6.77
N THR A 780 23.66 10.98 -6.45
CA THR A 780 24.60 9.92 -6.83
C THR A 780 24.03 9.07 -7.97
N ASP A 781 24.80 8.91 -9.03
CA ASP A 781 24.59 7.87 -10.03
C ASP A 781 25.37 6.62 -9.64
N SER A 782 24.75 5.45 -9.81
CA SER A 782 25.42 4.16 -9.69
C SER A 782 25.88 3.62 -11.04
N VAL A 783 26.82 2.67 -11.02
CA VAL A 783 27.41 2.05 -12.22
C VAL A 783 26.41 1.43 -13.20
N ASP A 784 25.22 1.05 -12.72
CA ASP A 784 24.14 0.41 -13.48
C ASP A 784 22.81 1.16 -13.38
N SER A 785 22.81 2.37 -12.78
CA SER A 785 21.61 3.16 -12.50
C SER A 785 20.58 2.49 -11.56
N SER A 786 20.98 1.46 -10.80
CA SER A 786 20.18 0.87 -9.72
C SER A 786 20.57 1.42 -8.35
N PHE A 787 19.69 1.40 -7.36
CA PHE A 787 20.02 1.79 -5.98
C PHE A 787 21.13 0.92 -5.39
N LEU A 788 21.80 1.47 -4.38
CA LEU A 788 22.74 0.75 -3.52
C LEU A 788 22.20 0.83 -2.09
N ILE A 789 21.58 -0.26 -1.64
CA ILE A 789 21.01 -0.41 -0.30
C ILE A 789 21.57 -1.71 0.26
N ASP A 790 22.63 -1.62 1.06
CA ASP A 790 23.26 -2.79 1.65
C ASP A 790 24.16 -2.43 2.84
N ARG A 791 24.60 -3.44 3.59
CA ARG A 791 25.70 -3.35 4.54
C ARG A 791 27.01 -3.07 3.81
N VAL A 792 27.87 -2.24 4.41
CA VAL A 792 29.18 -1.93 3.83
C VAL A 792 30.14 -3.09 4.09
N PRO A 793 30.72 -3.74 3.05
CA PRO A 793 31.60 -4.88 3.24
C PRO A 793 32.80 -4.56 4.14
N GLY A 794 33.12 -5.48 5.05
CA GLY A 794 34.23 -5.33 5.99
C GLY A 794 34.03 -4.29 7.09
N THR A 795 32.86 -3.62 7.17
CA THR A 795 32.55 -2.60 8.18
C THR A 795 31.27 -2.96 8.94
N GLU A 796 31.41 -3.47 10.16
CA GLU A 796 30.25 -3.82 10.98
C GLU A 796 29.50 -2.58 11.48
N GLY A 797 28.18 -2.70 11.66
CA GLY A 797 27.36 -1.58 12.16
C GLY A 797 27.10 -0.46 11.14
N LEU A 798 27.42 -0.66 9.86
CA LEU A 798 27.22 0.34 8.80
C LEU A 798 26.37 -0.19 7.63
N VAL A 799 25.34 0.57 7.27
CA VAL A 799 24.53 0.38 6.06
C VAL A 799 24.60 1.64 5.21
N VAL A 800 24.65 1.49 3.90
CA VAL A 800 24.50 2.59 2.95
C VAL A 800 23.17 2.46 2.22
N ALA A 801 22.48 3.58 2.03
CA ALA A 801 21.24 3.66 1.26
C ALA A 801 21.32 4.87 0.31
N SER A 802 21.74 4.63 -0.93
CA SER A 802 22.07 5.68 -1.90
C SER A 802 21.92 5.20 -3.35
N GLY A 803 22.54 5.88 -4.32
CA GLY A 803 22.51 5.48 -5.74
C GLY A 803 21.21 5.87 -6.45
N GLY A 804 20.54 6.92 -6.01
CA GLY A 804 19.23 7.34 -6.53
C GLY A 804 19.16 7.66 -8.03
N SER A 805 20.29 7.80 -8.72
CA SER A 805 20.46 7.88 -10.19
C SER A 805 19.51 8.85 -10.91
N GLY A 806 19.10 9.90 -10.18
CA GLY A 806 18.14 10.91 -10.59
C GLY A 806 16.69 10.41 -10.76
N HIS A 807 16.32 9.27 -10.18
CA HIS A 807 14.96 8.73 -10.25
C HIS A 807 14.38 8.27 -8.89
N GLY A 808 15.18 8.32 -7.80
CA GLY A 808 14.81 7.82 -6.48
C GLY A 808 13.64 8.51 -5.77
N PHE A 809 13.33 9.78 -6.08
CA PHE A 809 12.36 10.56 -5.29
C PHE A 809 10.96 9.93 -5.23
N LYS A 810 10.47 9.40 -6.36
CA LYS A 810 9.12 8.82 -6.45
C LYS A 810 8.89 7.64 -5.51
N PHE A 811 9.96 7.03 -5.00
CA PHE A 811 9.91 5.90 -4.10
C PHE A 811 9.95 6.29 -2.63
N LEU A 812 9.89 7.58 -2.29
CA LEU A 812 9.82 8.07 -0.89
C LEU A 812 8.85 7.27 0.00
N PRO A 813 7.65 6.85 -0.45
CA PRO A 813 6.75 6.08 0.42
C PRO A 813 7.19 4.64 0.70
N VAL A 814 7.96 4.01 -0.19
CA VAL A 814 8.24 2.56 -0.17
C VAL A 814 9.71 2.20 0.07
N LEU A 815 10.64 3.11 -0.23
CA LEU A 815 12.06 2.77 -0.32
C LEU A 815 12.66 2.33 1.02
N GLY A 816 12.21 2.93 2.12
CA GLY A 816 12.63 2.60 3.47
C GLY A 816 12.28 1.19 3.88
N GLU A 817 11.20 0.61 3.36
CA GLU A 817 10.82 -0.79 3.60
C GLU A 817 11.99 -1.74 3.27
N HIS A 818 12.63 -1.50 2.12
CA HIS A 818 13.74 -2.30 1.63
C HIS A 818 15.07 -2.00 2.34
N VAL A 819 15.23 -0.78 2.88
CA VAL A 819 16.35 -0.49 3.78
C VAL A 819 16.20 -1.30 5.07
N VAL A 820 15.00 -1.35 5.64
CA VAL A 820 14.76 -2.14 6.85
C VAL A 820 14.87 -3.64 6.57
N ASP A 821 14.48 -4.12 5.38
CA ASP A 821 14.72 -5.52 4.96
C ASP A 821 16.20 -5.88 5.01
N VAL A 822 17.11 -4.99 4.57
CA VAL A 822 18.57 -5.18 4.69
C VAL A 822 19.02 -5.18 6.15
N VAL A 823 18.48 -4.28 6.97
CA VAL A 823 18.79 -4.21 8.42
C VAL A 823 18.44 -5.54 9.09
N GLU A 824 17.25 -6.06 8.79
CA GLU A 824 16.69 -7.33 9.28
C GLU A 824 17.24 -8.57 8.55
N LYS A 825 18.16 -8.40 7.59
CA LYS A 825 18.80 -9.47 6.81
C LYS A 825 17.79 -10.37 6.06
N LYS A 826 16.72 -9.78 5.53
CA LYS A 826 15.72 -10.49 4.72
C LYS A 826 16.22 -10.73 3.29
N ASP A 827 15.94 -11.93 2.79
CA ASP A 827 16.19 -12.30 1.39
C ASP A 827 14.94 -12.05 0.54
N THR A 828 14.99 -11.01 -0.29
CA THR A 828 13.86 -10.58 -1.13
C THR A 828 14.38 -10.22 -2.53
N GLY A 829 13.49 -10.12 -3.52
CA GLY A 829 13.86 -9.63 -4.85
C GLY A 829 14.52 -8.25 -4.82
N TYR A 830 14.09 -7.35 -3.92
CA TYR A 830 14.61 -6.00 -3.79
C TYR A 830 15.96 -5.93 -3.07
N THR A 831 16.13 -6.70 -1.98
CA THR A 831 17.43 -6.77 -1.30
C THR A 831 18.50 -7.35 -2.23
N ASN A 832 18.14 -8.33 -3.07
CA ASN A 832 19.02 -8.83 -4.12
C ASN A 832 19.29 -7.85 -5.26
N LEU A 833 18.32 -6.99 -5.61
CA LEU A 833 18.46 -5.98 -6.66
C LEU A 833 19.33 -4.80 -6.23
N PHE A 834 19.27 -4.40 -4.96
CA PHE A 834 19.95 -3.22 -4.42
C PHE A 834 21.25 -3.52 -3.70
N LYS A 835 21.62 -4.80 -3.59
CA LYS A 835 22.83 -5.25 -2.87
C LYS A 835 24.12 -4.60 -3.35
N TRP A 836 25.12 -4.66 -2.49
CA TRP A 836 26.50 -4.42 -2.84
C TRP A 836 26.92 -5.37 -3.95
N ARG A 837 27.55 -4.82 -4.98
CA ARG A 837 27.86 -5.54 -6.20
C ARG A 837 29.30 -5.30 -6.58
N ASP A 838 29.86 -6.25 -7.32
CA ASP A 838 31.17 -6.05 -7.93
C ASP A 838 31.07 -4.87 -8.91
N PRO A 839 31.90 -3.82 -8.78
CA PRO A 839 32.01 -2.77 -9.80
C PRO A 839 32.19 -3.35 -11.19
N SER A 840 32.76 -4.57 -11.25
CA SER A 840 33.02 -5.27 -12.47
C SER A 840 31.78 -5.88 -13.18
N ALA A 841 30.66 -6.00 -12.50
CA ALA A 841 29.40 -6.50 -13.06
C ALA A 841 28.57 -5.42 -13.79
N GLY A 842 28.93 -4.13 -13.61
CA GLY A 842 28.26 -3.01 -14.29
C GLY A 842 28.79 -2.79 -15.70
N GLY A 843 27.89 -2.62 -16.68
CA GLY A 843 28.26 -2.35 -18.08
C GLY A 843 29.00 -1.01 -18.30
N LYS A 844 28.96 -0.08 -17.34
CA LYS A 844 29.65 1.22 -17.39
C LYS A 844 30.96 1.21 -16.59
N LYS A 845 31.78 0.17 -16.77
CA LYS A 845 33.05 -0.05 -16.07
C LYS A 845 34.10 1.07 -16.16
N ALA A 846 34.04 1.96 -17.16
CA ALA A 846 35.23 2.69 -17.59
C ALA A 846 35.37 4.16 -17.10
N ARG A 847 34.46 4.71 -16.28
CA ARG A 847 34.32 6.19 -16.19
C ARG A 847 34.11 6.78 -14.79
N PHE A 848 34.10 5.97 -13.74
CA PHE A 848 33.97 6.51 -12.38
C PHE A 848 35.32 7.09 -11.96
N ASN A 849 35.32 8.38 -11.59
CA ASN A 849 36.47 9.15 -11.07
C ASN A 849 37.45 9.76 -12.08
N THR A 850 37.13 9.76 -13.38
CA THR A 850 37.73 10.67 -14.37
C THR A 850 36.64 11.41 -15.13
N PRO A 851 36.82 12.71 -15.45
CA PRO A 851 35.88 13.41 -16.31
C PRO A 851 35.75 12.66 -17.63
N SER A 852 34.52 12.52 -18.12
CA SER A 852 34.22 11.87 -19.40
C SER A 852 33.27 12.72 -20.22
N ASP A 853 33.08 12.41 -21.50
CA ASP A 853 32.12 13.12 -22.35
C ASP A 853 30.68 13.03 -21.83
N GLU A 854 30.34 11.95 -21.12
CA GLU A 854 29.03 11.80 -20.47
C GLU A 854 28.93 12.60 -19.18
N TRP A 855 30.01 12.60 -18.37
CA TRP A 855 30.10 13.26 -17.07
C TRP A 855 31.29 14.23 -16.98
N PRO A 856 31.28 15.34 -17.72
CA PRO A 856 32.34 16.32 -17.68
C PRO A 856 32.45 16.99 -16.29
N ALA A 857 33.65 17.45 -15.96
CA ALA A 857 33.87 18.29 -14.78
C ALA A 857 33.29 19.69 -15.03
N LEU A 858 32.72 20.30 -13.98
CA LEU A 858 32.27 21.69 -14.00
C LEU A 858 33.44 22.63 -14.30
N ARG A 859 33.19 23.62 -15.15
CA ARG A 859 34.10 24.72 -15.47
C ARG A 859 33.43 26.02 -15.05
N GLN A 860 33.99 26.69 -14.04
CA GLN A 860 33.34 27.86 -13.43
C GLN A 860 33.26 29.08 -14.37
N ASP A 861 34.13 29.15 -15.37
CA ASP A 861 34.16 30.16 -16.44
C ASP A 861 33.08 29.95 -17.51
N ASP A 862 32.41 28.79 -17.53
CA ASP A 862 31.43 28.40 -18.55
C ASP A 862 30.00 28.33 -17.99
N MET A 863 29.60 29.30 -17.17
CA MET A 863 28.33 29.28 -16.42
C MET A 863 27.40 30.44 -16.79
N SER A 864 26.11 30.16 -16.99
CA SER A 864 25.06 31.16 -17.22
C SER A 864 23.98 31.13 -16.13
N ARG A 865 23.41 32.30 -15.83
CA ARG A 865 22.28 32.51 -14.90
C ARG A 865 21.04 33.09 -15.57
N SER A 866 21.14 33.45 -16.84
CA SER A 866 20.07 34.05 -17.63
C SER A 866 19.87 33.24 -18.90
N TRP A 867 18.80 33.59 -19.62
CA TRP A 867 18.47 32.94 -20.88
C TRP A 867 19.67 32.73 -21.72
#